data_AF-A0A3Q8IDZ2-F1
#
_entry.id   AF-A0A3Q8IDZ2-F1
#
_cell.length_a   1.000
_cell.length_b   1.000
_cell.length_c   1.000
_cell.angle_alpha   90.00
_cell.angle_beta   90.00
_cell.angle_gamma   90.00
#
_symmetry.space_group_name_H-M   'P 1'
#
loop_
_entity.id
_entity.type
_entity.pdbx_description
1 polymer ?
#
loop_
_entity_poly.entity_id
_entity_poly.type
_entity_poly.pdbx_seq_one_letter_code
_entity_poly.pdbx_strand_id
1 'polypeptide(L)'
;MTPLAPSSFKGQLLLALMLSIGLKVLTFSLSTILTRLLLPYQNGVYFTFNVYNDAVLFIAREATRNVASRLPIIEPSAEAEDSAEQDGKGGAAHEMSPAERGRAPSAPSASSTRTPASLVRVANVRAVVSIAFCSVPLAIVVAAVVEALGTCLGAASFFPSMMQHARASQQVFRKAENASGLDGASTLTGLPFLLLPYMPETTVVLCAVLMAAVEPCVVLVQSLNLFRVVVLAECATLVARLCTIIGIVYACQRNSAGGRTPQGEVGNGLRTMWEARMALAFGQLAYAITHVIYYSLVLSGLPVARWLGSSTAMEQVRAAALLAHARDMGHSEQDIGPGRSAGDAKAAPSSALAAPLQAGRWATFAFPFCFYSIVDSVAVCRRYASLFSTFLRESLLRLVLSEGESLTLTSLGSETARGYYQLISSLGSLVARLLFRIWENACFVKWSREASLGHRHTAVQLLKLMLRLAFYVSFSFTLLGPPLAKTFLATMYTSRWATPQVSTALQLYFYDLPLMAWNGLLEAFLRAVASPAVLQRLQRWMVGETVLYIAACYVTLVAFGKADSQGESVSVLVLLNIFNTLWRCGVSIYLLVSSPGAAVGSATAASTDAQAKDGGGPAAPAAPSLAPPSPIVHLRDFASLFPKHIVGSILGIFVCSRVLRAYSVVTIAAVGLAYAAVILAWDGEVRQLLVTPVWSRVRPLLLGSHDGSHVGLATAPPRSVELPKSMAA
;
A
#
# COMPACT_ATOMS: atom_id res chain seq x y z
N MET A 1 9.98 33.20 -11.25
CA MET A 1 8.83 32.33 -11.62
C MET A 1 8.48 31.46 -10.42
N THR A 2 7.49 31.89 -9.65
CA THR A 2 6.94 31.19 -8.48
C THR A 2 6.03 30.05 -8.95
N PRO A 3 6.26 28.79 -8.53
CA PRO A 3 5.31 27.73 -8.84
C PRO A 3 4.03 27.96 -8.05
N LEU A 4 2.89 28.07 -8.75
CA LEU A 4 1.56 28.03 -8.15
C LEU A 4 1.41 26.69 -7.40
N ALA A 5 1.66 26.71 -6.10
CA ALA A 5 1.20 25.66 -5.20
C ALA A 5 -0.30 25.91 -4.96
N PRO A 6 -1.20 24.99 -5.33
CA PRO A 6 -2.60 25.14 -4.99
C PRO A 6 -2.72 25.05 -3.46
N SER A 7 -3.15 26.14 -2.82
CA SER A 7 -3.29 26.31 -1.37
C SER A 7 -4.44 25.51 -0.73
N SER A 8 -5.13 24.67 -1.51
CA SER A 8 -6.20 23.81 -1.02
C SER A 8 -5.71 22.38 -0.85
N PHE A 9 -6.00 21.77 0.31
CA PHE A 9 -5.83 20.33 0.59
C PHE A 9 -6.33 19.44 -0.58
N LYS A 10 -7.43 19.85 -1.23
CA LYS A 10 -8.00 19.17 -2.40
C LYS A 10 -7.09 19.23 -3.64
N GLY A 11 -6.39 20.34 -3.83
CA GLY A 11 -5.41 20.51 -4.91
C GLY A 11 -4.13 19.71 -4.68
N GLN A 12 -3.66 19.63 -3.43
CA GLN A 12 -2.54 18.77 -3.06
C GLN A 12 -2.87 17.28 -3.20
N LEU A 13 -4.09 16.88 -2.82
CA LEU A 13 -4.59 15.51 -2.99
C LEU A 13 -4.73 15.13 -4.47
N LEU A 14 -5.27 16.02 -5.30
CA LEU A 14 -5.40 15.80 -6.74
C LEU A 14 -4.03 15.68 -7.41
N LEU A 15 -3.08 16.55 -7.07
CA LEU A 15 -1.71 16.49 -7.59
C LEU A 15 -1.01 15.20 -7.14
N ALA A 16 -1.17 14.79 -5.88
CA ALA A 16 -0.60 13.55 -5.36
C ALA A 16 -1.22 12.31 -6.04
N LEU A 17 -2.52 12.33 -6.32
CA LEU A 17 -3.21 11.26 -7.05
C LEU A 17 -2.71 11.16 -8.49
N MET A 18 -2.64 12.29 -9.21
CA MET A 18 -2.15 12.34 -10.58
C MET A 18 -0.70 11.91 -10.68
N LEU A 19 0.14 12.37 -9.75
CA LEU A 19 1.53 11.93 -9.63
C LEU A 19 1.61 10.42 -9.35
N SER A 20 0.82 9.89 -8.42
CA SER A 20 0.79 8.46 -8.12
C SER A 20 0.40 7.59 -9.32
N ILE A 21 -0.60 8.03 -10.10
CA ILE A 21 -1.00 7.33 -11.33
C ILE A 21 0.13 7.40 -12.36
N GLY A 22 0.71 8.59 -12.61
CA GLY A 22 1.81 8.76 -13.56
C GLY A 22 3.03 7.88 -13.21
N LEU A 23 3.41 7.83 -11.94
CA LEU A 23 4.52 7.01 -11.45
C LEU A 23 4.23 5.51 -11.59
N LYS A 24 2.97 5.08 -11.40
CA LYS A 24 2.55 3.69 -11.62
C LYS A 24 2.60 3.29 -13.10
N VAL A 25 2.18 4.17 -14.00
CA VAL A 25 2.27 3.93 -15.44
C VAL A 25 3.74 3.83 -15.87
N LEU A 26 4.60 4.71 -15.35
CA LEU A 26 6.04 4.68 -15.61
C LEU A 26 6.65 3.35 -15.15
N THR A 27 6.46 2.99 -13.88
CA THR A 27 7.01 1.76 -13.30
C THR A 27 6.47 0.50 -13.99
N PHE A 28 5.19 0.48 -14.36
CA PHE A 28 4.60 -0.60 -15.15
C PHE A 28 5.23 -0.71 -16.55
N SER A 29 5.48 0.43 -17.21
CA SER A 29 6.11 0.46 -18.53
C SER A 29 7.54 -0.07 -18.47
N LEU A 30 8.34 0.39 -17.51
CA LEU A 30 9.70 -0.12 -17.30
C LEU A 30 9.71 -1.62 -16.94
N SER A 31 8.79 -2.07 -16.09
CA SER A 31 8.67 -3.49 -15.74
C SER A 31 8.27 -4.35 -16.94
N THR A 32 7.40 -3.84 -17.81
CA THR A 32 7.02 -4.50 -19.06
C THR A 32 8.21 -4.61 -20.01
N ILE A 33 8.98 -3.52 -20.17
CA ILE A 33 10.21 -3.52 -20.99
C ILE A 33 11.23 -4.52 -20.43
N LEU A 34 11.46 -4.53 -19.12
CA LEU A 34 12.38 -5.48 -18.49
C LEU A 34 11.94 -6.93 -18.73
N THR A 35 10.66 -7.22 -18.55
CA THR A 35 10.10 -8.57 -18.77
C THR A 35 10.22 -9.02 -20.23
N ARG A 36 10.15 -8.09 -21.20
CA ARG A 36 10.41 -8.40 -22.62
C ARG A 36 11.85 -8.86 -22.89
N LEU A 37 12.80 -8.34 -22.12
CA LEU A 37 14.24 -8.60 -22.28
C LEU A 37 14.71 -9.84 -21.52
N LEU A 38 14.03 -10.23 -20.44
CA LEU A 38 14.39 -11.39 -19.63
C LEU A 38 13.77 -12.69 -20.17
N LEU A 39 14.49 -13.80 -20.00
CA LEU A 39 13.90 -15.14 -20.15
C LEU A 39 13.05 -15.49 -18.90
N PRO A 40 12.05 -16.38 -19.01
CA PRO A 40 11.18 -16.75 -17.89
C PRO A 40 11.95 -17.20 -16.63
N TYR A 41 12.96 -18.06 -16.77
CA TYR A 41 13.77 -18.49 -15.62
C TYR A 41 14.59 -17.34 -15.01
N GLN A 42 15.10 -16.40 -15.84
CA GLN A 42 15.81 -15.21 -15.36
C GLN A 42 14.86 -14.28 -14.58
N ASN A 43 13.61 -14.15 -15.05
CA ASN A 43 12.57 -13.43 -14.31
C ASN A 43 12.21 -14.15 -12.99
N GLY A 44 12.27 -15.48 -12.95
CA GLY A 44 12.11 -16.23 -11.70
C GLY A 44 13.20 -15.96 -10.65
N VAL A 45 14.43 -15.72 -11.08
CA VAL A 45 15.50 -15.25 -10.19
C VAL A 45 15.18 -13.85 -9.67
N TYR A 46 14.72 -12.95 -10.56
CA TYR A 46 14.31 -11.60 -10.16
C TYR A 46 13.17 -11.62 -9.14
N PHE A 47 12.17 -12.49 -9.33
CA PHE A 47 11.11 -12.75 -8.36
C PHE A 47 11.69 -13.22 -7.02
N THR A 48 12.60 -14.20 -7.04
CA THR A 48 13.24 -14.75 -5.83
C THR A 48 13.97 -13.67 -5.03
N PHE A 49 14.72 -12.79 -5.70
CA PHE A 49 15.41 -11.66 -5.07
C PHE A 49 14.44 -10.66 -4.43
N ASN A 50 13.26 -10.44 -5.04
CA ASN A 50 12.22 -9.59 -4.46
C ASN A 50 11.62 -10.21 -3.21
N VAL A 51 11.12 -11.44 -3.32
CA VAL A 51 10.45 -12.12 -2.20
C VAL A 51 11.35 -12.20 -0.97
N TYR A 52 12.64 -12.47 -1.15
CA TYR A 52 13.60 -12.48 -0.04
C TYR A 52 13.80 -11.09 0.59
N ASN A 53 14.07 -10.06 -0.23
CA ASN A 53 14.27 -8.71 0.30
C ASN A 53 13.01 -8.19 0.99
N ASP A 54 11.85 -8.43 0.39
CA ASP A 54 10.56 -8.06 0.95
C ASP A 54 10.34 -8.78 2.28
N ALA A 55 10.62 -10.09 2.38
CA ALA A 55 10.50 -10.84 3.62
C ALA A 55 11.41 -10.30 4.74
N VAL A 56 12.71 -10.12 4.47
CA VAL A 56 13.69 -9.65 5.46
C VAL A 56 13.37 -8.23 5.91
N LEU A 57 13.13 -7.33 4.96
CA LEU A 57 12.89 -5.92 5.24
C LEU A 57 11.52 -5.67 5.86
N PHE A 58 10.49 -6.41 5.46
CA PHE A 58 9.16 -6.27 6.05
C PHE A 58 9.19 -6.59 7.55
N ILE A 59 9.81 -7.70 7.96
CA ILE A 59 9.96 -8.05 9.37
C ILE A 59 10.78 -6.99 10.11
N ALA A 60 11.91 -6.56 9.53
CA ALA A 60 12.83 -5.63 10.17
C ALA A 60 12.24 -4.21 10.35
N ARG A 61 11.45 -3.74 9.37
CA ARG A 61 10.95 -2.37 9.32
C ARG A 61 9.56 -2.21 9.93
N GLU A 62 8.65 -3.16 9.72
CA GLU A 62 7.26 -3.00 10.15
C GLU A 62 7.15 -2.92 11.68
N ALA A 63 7.87 -3.79 12.41
CA ALA A 63 7.88 -3.76 13.87
C ALA A 63 8.46 -2.46 14.43
N THR A 64 9.55 -1.95 13.84
CA THR A 64 10.19 -0.70 14.28
C THR A 64 9.33 0.53 13.97
N ARG A 65 8.72 0.60 12.79
CA ARG A 65 7.75 1.64 12.39
C ARG A 65 6.56 1.69 13.32
N ASN A 66 5.97 0.54 13.66
CA ASN A 66 4.80 0.48 14.53
C ASN A 66 5.09 0.97 15.94
N VAL A 67 6.26 0.66 16.52
CA VAL A 67 6.67 1.24 17.81
C VAL A 67 6.93 2.75 17.68
N ALA A 68 7.68 3.17 16.65
CA ALA A 68 8.02 4.57 16.42
C ALA A 68 6.79 5.47 16.21
N SER A 69 5.73 4.96 15.58
CA SER A 69 4.47 5.67 15.34
C SER A 69 3.75 6.11 16.63
N ARG A 70 4.08 5.50 17.78
CA ARG A 70 3.51 5.84 19.09
C ARG A 70 4.24 6.98 19.80
N LEU A 71 5.29 7.53 19.21
CA LEU A 71 6.11 8.59 19.77
C LEU A 71 5.85 9.91 19.03
N PRO A 72 5.04 10.84 19.58
CA PRO A 72 4.76 12.11 18.93
C PRO A 72 6.01 12.99 18.91
N ILE A 73 6.36 13.54 17.73
CA ILE A 73 7.55 14.40 17.55
C ILE A 73 7.21 15.89 17.72
N ILE A 74 6.04 16.30 17.24
CA ILE A 74 5.56 17.67 17.29
C ILE A 74 4.24 17.68 18.06
N GLU A 75 4.14 18.55 19.06
CA GLU A 75 2.91 18.79 19.81
C GLU A 75 2.53 20.27 19.77
N PRO A 76 1.23 20.61 19.83
CA PRO A 76 0.79 21.98 20.05
C PRO A 76 1.35 22.49 21.38
N SER A 77 1.76 23.76 21.45
CA SER A 77 2.20 24.36 22.70
C SER A 77 1.02 24.54 23.66
N ALA A 78 1.22 24.36 24.97
CA ALA A 78 0.18 24.53 25.99
C ALA A 78 -0.51 25.91 25.92
N GLU A 79 0.25 26.95 25.55
CA GLU A 79 -0.28 28.31 25.36
C GLU A 79 -1.20 28.44 24.12
N ALA A 80 -1.03 27.59 23.10
CA ALA A 80 -1.91 27.57 21.93
C ALA A 80 -3.24 26.85 22.22
N GLU A 81 -3.24 25.87 23.14
CA GLU A 81 -4.46 25.26 23.67
C GLU A 81 -5.21 26.23 24.59
N ASP A 82 -4.51 26.93 25.49
CA ASP A 82 -5.11 27.96 26.36
C ASP A 82 -5.69 29.14 25.56
N SER A 83 -5.01 29.56 24.47
CA SER A 83 -5.52 30.61 23.58
C SER A 83 -6.78 30.16 22.81
N ALA A 84 -6.84 28.89 22.38
CA ALA A 84 -7.99 28.34 21.69
C ALA A 84 -9.19 28.11 22.63
N GLU A 85 -8.96 27.76 23.90
CA GLU A 85 -10.00 27.70 24.92
C GLU A 85 -10.49 29.09 25.35
N GLN A 86 -9.62 30.10 25.41
CA GLN A 86 -10.00 31.49 25.69
C GLN A 86 -10.80 32.11 24.54
N ASP A 87 -10.43 31.89 23.28
CA ASP A 87 -11.21 32.32 22.11
C ASP A 87 -12.55 31.57 22.01
N GLY A 88 -12.64 30.34 22.51
CA GLY A 88 -13.89 29.56 22.59
C GLY A 88 -14.85 30.00 23.71
N LYS A 89 -14.35 30.66 24.76
CA LYS A 89 -15.15 31.16 25.89
C LYS A 89 -15.36 32.68 25.90
N GLY A 90 -14.63 33.45 25.09
CA GLY A 90 -14.69 34.92 25.03
C GLY A 90 -15.85 35.53 24.25
N GLY A 91 -16.82 34.72 23.77
CA GLY A 91 -17.98 35.16 23.01
C GLY A 91 -19.14 35.75 23.82
N ALA A 92 -18.87 36.46 24.93
CA ALA A 92 -19.90 37.22 25.65
C ALA A 92 -19.41 38.65 25.89
N ALA A 93 -20.16 39.59 25.34
CA ALA A 93 -19.87 41.01 25.24
C ALA A 93 -19.40 41.63 26.57
N HIS A 94 -18.24 42.30 26.55
CA HIS A 94 -17.89 43.29 27.57
C HIS A 94 -18.06 44.69 26.96
N GLU A 95 -19.15 45.35 27.33
CA GLU A 95 -19.35 46.79 27.09
C GLU A 95 -18.23 47.59 27.77
N MET A 96 -17.65 48.52 27.01
CA MET A 96 -16.55 49.37 27.44
C MET A 96 -17.08 50.63 28.12
N SER A 97 -16.72 50.83 29.40
CA SER A 97 -17.06 52.03 30.17
C SER A 97 -16.21 53.25 29.78
N PRO A 98 -16.77 54.47 29.69
CA PRO A 98 -16.10 55.65 29.16
C PRO A 98 -15.22 56.38 30.20
N ALA A 99 -14.27 55.68 30.83
CA ALA A 99 -13.36 56.28 31.82
C ALA A 99 -11.85 56.09 31.56
N GLU A 100 -11.44 55.41 30.49
CA GLU A 100 -10.00 55.12 30.24
C GLU A 100 -9.41 55.86 29.02
N ARG A 101 -9.97 57.01 28.63
CA ARG A 101 -9.30 57.93 27.68
C ARG A 101 -8.40 58.89 28.45
N GLY A 102 -7.19 58.46 28.78
CA GLY A 102 -6.21 59.39 29.35
C GLY A 102 -5.00 58.75 30.02
N ARG A 103 -4.28 57.86 29.33
CA ARG A 103 -2.92 57.52 29.76
C ARG A 103 -2.00 57.28 28.57
N ALA A 104 -0.92 58.07 28.53
CA ALA A 104 0.13 57.99 27.53
C ALA A 104 0.86 56.63 27.57
N PRO A 105 1.39 56.14 26.44
CA PRO A 105 2.01 54.82 26.37
C PRO A 105 3.36 54.82 27.10
N SER A 106 3.45 54.02 28.15
CA SER A 106 4.73 53.68 28.80
C SER A 106 5.53 52.70 27.93
N ALA A 107 6.85 52.91 27.91
CA ALA A 107 7.90 52.21 27.16
C ALA A 107 7.82 50.66 27.13
N PRO A 108 8.41 50.01 26.11
CA PRO A 108 8.27 48.57 25.90
C PRO A 108 9.01 47.81 27.00
N SER A 109 8.25 47.10 27.85
CA SER A 109 8.80 46.07 28.71
C SER A 109 9.21 44.86 27.89
N ALA A 110 10.36 44.31 28.26
CA ALA A 110 11.04 43.09 27.82
C ALA A 110 10.35 42.24 26.73
N SER A 111 11.12 41.92 25.69
CA SER A 111 10.82 40.93 24.64
C SER A 111 10.17 39.67 25.20
N SER A 112 8.84 39.62 25.16
CA SER A 112 8.06 38.39 25.19
C SER A 112 8.54 37.55 24.02
N THR A 113 9.38 36.56 24.31
CA THR A 113 9.84 35.59 23.34
C THR A 113 8.62 34.75 23.01
N ARG A 114 7.93 35.11 21.93
CA ARG A 114 6.74 34.41 21.46
C ARG A 114 7.10 32.94 21.27
N THR A 115 6.68 32.13 22.22
CA THR A 115 6.88 30.68 22.27
C THR A 115 6.25 30.10 20.99
N PRO A 116 6.99 29.28 20.23
CA PRO A 116 6.48 28.78 18.95
C PRO A 116 5.21 27.96 19.18
N ALA A 117 4.20 28.14 18.32
CA ALA A 117 2.88 27.48 18.38
C ALA A 117 2.92 25.93 18.30
N SER A 118 4.12 25.36 18.12
CA SER A 118 4.36 23.92 18.11
C SER A 118 5.75 23.65 18.71
N LEU A 119 5.84 22.69 19.63
CA LEU A 119 7.07 22.35 20.34
C LEU A 119 7.62 21.02 19.83
N VAL A 120 8.89 21.01 19.39
CA VAL A 120 9.60 19.79 18.99
C VAL A 120 10.19 19.13 20.21
N ARG A 121 9.74 17.91 20.54
CA ARG A 121 10.33 17.13 21.63
C ARG A 121 11.56 16.37 21.14
N VAL A 122 12.75 16.94 21.35
CA VAL A 122 14.02 16.32 20.92
C VAL A 122 14.24 14.93 21.54
N ALA A 123 13.76 14.68 22.76
CA ALA A 123 13.82 13.35 23.39
C ALA A 123 13.03 12.29 22.60
N ASN A 124 11.85 12.65 22.07
CA ASN A 124 11.05 11.76 21.24
C ASN A 124 11.68 11.54 19.86
N VAL A 125 12.30 12.58 19.28
CA VAL A 125 13.11 12.45 18.04
C VAL A 125 14.24 11.44 18.25
N ARG A 126 15.01 11.57 19.34
CA ARG A 126 16.09 10.63 19.69
C ARG A 126 15.54 9.21 19.90
N ALA A 127 14.40 9.05 20.58
CA ALA A 127 13.78 7.75 20.82
C ALA A 127 13.30 7.07 19.52
N VAL A 128 12.63 7.82 18.63
CA VAL A 128 12.17 7.34 17.31
C VAL A 128 13.34 6.83 16.48
N VAL A 129 14.40 7.63 16.38
CA VAL A 129 15.62 7.26 15.65
C VAL A 129 16.27 6.02 16.28
N SER A 130 16.30 5.94 17.62
CA SER A 130 16.89 4.80 18.34
C SER A 130 16.18 3.48 18.06
N ILE A 131 14.85 3.50 18.09
CA ILE A 131 14.02 2.33 17.80
C ILE A 131 14.17 1.93 16.32
N ALA A 132 14.25 2.90 15.41
CA ALA A 132 14.46 2.62 13.99
C ALA A 132 15.83 1.98 13.71
N PHE A 133 16.89 2.34 14.45
CA PHE A 133 18.19 1.68 14.33
C PHE A 133 18.17 0.21 14.75
N CYS A 134 17.24 -0.20 15.62
CA CYS A 134 17.04 -1.61 15.98
C CYS A 134 16.60 -2.46 14.75
N SER A 135 16.23 -1.85 13.61
CA SER A 135 15.96 -2.56 12.33
C SER A 135 17.21 -3.16 11.66
N VAL A 136 18.39 -2.59 11.85
CA VAL A 136 19.65 -3.08 11.23
C VAL A 136 20.08 -4.43 11.81
N PRO A 137 20.31 -4.57 13.13
CA PRO A 137 20.65 -5.86 13.71
C PRO A 137 19.51 -6.86 13.52
N LEU A 138 18.24 -6.42 13.53
CA LEU A 138 17.11 -7.29 13.23
C LEU A 138 17.16 -7.82 11.80
N ALA A 139 17.45 -6.99 10.79
CA ALA A 139 17.58 -7.43 9.40
C ALA A 139 18.71 -8.46 9.24
N ILE A 140 19.84 -8.26 9.93
CA ILE A 140 20.96 -9.21 9.94
C ILE A 140 20.54 -10.54 10.57
N VAL A 141 19.89 -10.50 11.73
CA VAL A 141 19.40 -11.71 12.43
C VAL A 141 18.36 -12.44 11.58
N VAL A 142 17.39 -11.73 11.01
CA VAL A 142 16.34 -12.33 10.16
C VAL A 142 16.96 -12.95 8.92
N ALA A 143 17.88 -12.25 8.23
CA ALA A 143 18.60 -12.82 7.09
C ALA A 143 19.38 -14.09 7.50
N ALA A 144 20.12 -14.04 8.61
CA ALA A 144 20.87 -15.19 9.11
C ALA A 144 19.96 -16.38 9.47
N VAL A 145 18.81 -16.12 10.09
CA VAL A 145 17.82 -17.16 10.43
C VAL A 145 17.19 -17.76 9.18
N VAL A 146 16.83 -16.94 8.17
CA VAL A 146 16.30 -17.43 6.90
C VAL A 146 17.32 -18.32 6.18
N GLU A 147 18.59 -17.92 6.14
CA GLU A 147 19.65 -18.74 5.55
C GLU A 147 19.96 -20.00 6.36
N ALA A 148 19.93 -19.94 7.70
CA ALA A 148 20.11 -21.10 8.56
C ALA A 148 18.96 -22.10 8.40
N LEU A 149 17.71 -21.65 8.35
CA LEU A 149 16.55 -22.49 8.10
C LEU A 149 16.62 -23.14 6.72
N GLY A 150 17.03 -22.39 5.69
CA GLY A 150 17.23 -22.94 4.36
C GLY A 150 18.34 -23.99 4.28
N THR A 151 19.43 -23.81 5.03
CA THR A 151 20.51 -24.81 5.07
C THR A 151 20.14 -26.05 5.88
N CYS A 152 19.43 -25.91 6.99
CA CYS A 152 19.01 -27.03 7.86
C CYS A 152 17.85 -27.84 7.28
N LEU A 153 16.81 -27.18 6.78
CA LEU A 153 15.58 -27.84 6.29
C LEU A 153 15.62 -28.13 4.79
N GLY A 154 16.58 -27.57 4.06
CA GLY A 154 16.75 -27.81 2.62
C GLY A 154 15.48 -27.51 1.85
N ALA A 155 14.95 -28.50 1.12
CA ALA A 155 13.73 -28.33 0.32
C ALA A 155 12.45 -28.18 1.16
N ALA A 156 12.49 -28.52 2.45
CA ALA A 156 11.36 -28.36 3.37
C ALA A 156 11.31 -26.95 4.00
N SER A 157 12.30 -26.08 3.75
CA SER A 157 12.27 -24.70 4.24
C SER A 157 11.14 -23.92 3.58
N PHE A 158 10.23 -23.38 4.39
CA PHE A 158 9.18 -22.47 3.91
C PHE A 158 9.75 -21.14 3.41
N PHE A 159 10.86 -20.68 4.00
CA PHE A 159 11.51 -19.43 3.61
C PHE A 159 12.54 -19.64 2.50
N PRO A 160 12.63 -18.70 1.54
CA PRO A 160 13.59 -18.77 0.44
C PRO A 160 15.00 -18.45 0.95
N SER A 161 15.94 -19.40 0.88
CA SER A 161 17.36 -19.15 1.13
C SER A 161 18.09 -18.79 -0.15
N MET A 162 18.81 -17.67 -0.16
CA MET A 162 19.67 -17.25 -1.27
C MET A 162 20.84 -18.22 -1.45
N MET A 163 21.45 -18.67 -0.34
CA MET A 163 22.62 -19.53 -0.39
C MET A 163 22.31 -20.91 -0.99
N GLN A 164 21.11 -21.44 -0.73
CA GLN A 164 20.65 -22.69 -1.33
C GLN A 164 20.48 -22.57 -2.85
N HIS A 165 19.93 -21.44 -3.33
CA HIS A 165 19.79 -21.17 -4.77
C HIS A 165 21.14 -20.93 -5.46
N ALA A 166 22.08 -20.27 -4.79
CA ALA A 166 23.46 -20.14 -5.25
C ALA A 166 24.13 -21.51 -5.43
N ARG A 167 24.02 -22.39 -4.41
CA ARG A 167 24.61 -23.75 -4.45
C ARG A 167 24.01 -24.64 -5.53
N ALA A 168 22.68 -24.63 -5.70
CA ALA A 168 22.02 -25.42 -6.74
C ALA A 168 22.51 -25.03 -8.15
N SER A 169 22.70 -23.74 -8.40
CA SER A 169 23.19 -23.25 -9.69
C SER A 169 24.68 -23.50 -9.94
N GLN A 170 25.48 -23.46 -8.86
CA GLN A 170 26.90 -23.79 -8.88
C GLN A 170 27.13 -25.23 -9.34
N GLN A 171 26.29 -26.17 -8.89
CA GLN A 171 26.37 -27.57 -9.29
C GLN A 171 26.09 -27.76 -10.79
N VAL A 172 25.20 -26.96 -11.37
CA VAL A 172 24.94 -26.96 -12.82
C VAL A 172 26.14 -26.40 -13.59
N PHE A 173 26.72 -25.30 -13.11
CA PHE A 173 27.90 -24.70 -13.74
C PHE A 173 29.13 -25.63 -13.71
N ARG A 174 29.43 -26.24 -12.55
CA ARG A 174 30.52 -27.22 -12.42
C ARG A 174 30.33 -28.44 -13.31
N LYS A 175 29.09 -28.92 -13.47
CA LYS A 175 28.80 -30.03 -14.40
C LYS A 175 29.08 -29.66 -15.87
N ALA A 176 28.79 -28.42 -16.26
CA ALA A 176 29.09 -27.92 -17.60
C ALA A 176 30.60 -27.74 -17.84
N GLU A 177 31.33 -27.25 -16.83
CA GLU A 177 32.79 -27.09 -16.87
C GLU A 177 33.49 -28.46 -17.00
N ASN A 178 33.11 -29.43 -16.17
CA ASN A 178 33.62 -30.80 -16.22
C ASN A 178 33.29 -31.50 -17.56
N ALA A 179 32.17 -31.17 -18.20
CA ALA A 179 31.81 -31.69 -19.53
C ALA A 179 32.64 -31.04 -20.67
N SER A 180 33.22 -29.86 -20.44
CA SER A 180 34.02 -29.13 -21.42
C SER A 180 35.52 -29.48 -21.42
N GLY A 181 35.98 -30.35 -20.50
CA GLY A 181 37.35 -30.87 -20.47
C GLY A 181 38.43 -29.83 -20.15
N LEU A 182 38.07 -28.66 -19.59
CA LEU A 182 39.03 -27.64 -19.15
C LEU A 182 39.62 -27.97 -17.76
N ASP A 183 40.24 -29.13 -17.62
CA ASP A 183 40.89 -29.55 -16.36
C ASP A 183 42.25 -28.85 -16.10
N GLY A 184 42.72 -27.97 -17.00
CA GLY A 184 44.11 -27.49 -17.00
C GLY A 184 44.41 -26.11 -16.39
N ALA A 185 43.41 -25.30 -16.02
CA ALA A 185 43.65 -23.88 -15.68
C ALA A 185 43.22 -23.46 -14.26
N SER A 186 42.78 -24.39 -13.41
CA SER A 186 42.18 -24.08 -12.10
C SER A 186 43.14 -24.16 -10.90
N THR A 187 44.43 -24.44 -11.13
CA THR A 187 45.44 -24.58 -10.05
C THR A 187 46.13 -23.28 -9.63
N LEU A 188 45.85 -22.14 -10.28
CA LEU A 188 46.41 -20.82 -9.92
C LEU A 188 45.30 -19.78 -9.74
N THR A 189 44.57 -19.80 -8.61
CA THR A 189 43.94 -18.62 -7.95
C THR A 189 43.06 -19.08 -6.76
N GLY A 190 43.71 -19.40 -5.64
CA GLY A 190 43.03 -19.69 -4.37
C GLY A 190 42.35 -18.46 -3.78
N LEU A 191 41.09 -18.63 -3.33
CA LEU A 191 40.14 -17.69 -2.71
C LEU A 191 39.12 -16.94 -3.61
N PRO A 192 39.48 -16.15 -4.65
CA PRO A 192 38.51 -15.35 -5.40
C PRO A 192 37.56 -16.22 -6.24
N PHE A 193 38.02 -17.35 -6.78
CA PHE A 193 37.18 -18.29 -7.55
C PHE A 193 36.13 -19.01 -6.67
N LEU A 194 36.36 -19.13 -5.36
CA LEU A 194 35.43 -19.75 -4.42
C LEU A 194 34.26 -18.81 -4.06
N LEU A 195 34.51 -17.50 -4.04
CA LEU A 195 33.53 -16.47 -3.63
C LEU A 195 32.79 -15.83 -4.81
N LEU A 196 33.42 -15.76 -6.00
CA LEU A 196 32.84 -15.21 -7.22
C LEU A 196 31.42 -15.75 -7.57
N PRO A 197 31.10 -17.04 -7.38
CA PRO A 197 29.76 -17.52 -7.69
C PRO A 197 28.68 -17.15 -6.67
N TYR A 198 29.07 -16.71 -5.47
CA TYR A 198 28.15 -16.25 -4.42
C TYR A 198 27.98 -14.73 -4.39
N MET A 199 28.78 -14.00 -5.16
CA MET A 199 28.76 -12.53 -5.23
C MET A 199 27.37 -11.92 -5.49
N PRO A 200 26.53 -12.44 -6.41
CA PRO A 200 25.21 -11.87 -6.63
C PRO A 200 24.35 -11.93 -5.36
N GLU A 201 24.25 -13.11 -4.76
CA GLU A 201 23.43 -13.38 -3.59
C GLU A 201 23.94 -12.61 -2.37
N THR A 202 25.26 -12.56 -2.13
CA THR A 202 25.83 -11.76 -1.03
C THR A 202 25.59 -10.27 -1.25
N THR A 203 25.62 -9.79 -2.50
CA THR A 203 25.31 -8.39 -2.82
C THR A 203 23.86 -8.07 -2.48
N VAL A 204 22.91 -8.96 -2.80
CA VAL A 204 21.49 -8.78 -2.46
C VAL A 204 21.29 -8.71 -0.94
N VAL A 205 21.91 -9.60 -0.17
CA VAL A 205 21.86 -9.57 1.31
C VAL A 205 22.45 -8.27 1.86
N LEU A 206 23.60 -7.83 1.33
CA LEU A 206 24.22 -6.56 1.72
C LEU A 206 23.31 -5.36 1.41
N CYS A 207 22.61 -5.38 0.28
CA CYS A 207 21.64 -4.35 -0.09
C CYS A 207 20.46 -4.30 0.89
N ALA A 208 19.97 -5.46 1.37
CA ALA A 208 18.94 -5.51 2.41
C ALA A 208 19.42 -4.87 3.72
N VAL A 209 20.66 -5.14 4.14
CA VAL A 209 21.23 -4.50 5.34
C VAL A 209 21.41 -2.99 5.13
N LEU A 210 21.90 -2.56 3.97
CA LEU A 210 22.02 -1.14 3.62
C LEU A 210 20.66 -0.44 3.63
N MET A 211 19.62 -1.10 3.12
CA MET A 211 18.25 -0.62 3.15
C MET A 211 17.70 -0.48 4.58
N ALA A 212 18.03 -1.41 5.48
CA ALA A 212 17.68 -1.29 6.90
C ALA A 212 18.45 -0.13 7.56
N ALA A 213 19.68 0.16 7.16
CA ALA A 213 20.48 1.25 7.72
C ALA A 213 19.91 2.64 7.44
N VAL A 214 19.13 2.81 6.36
CA VAL A 214 18.45 4.08 6.02
C VAL A 214 17.11 4.23 6.74
N GLU A 215 16.59 3.17 7.36
CA GLU A 215 15.28 3.15 7.99
C GLU A 215 15.03 4.30 8.99
N PRO A 216 16.00 4.74 9.83
CA PRO A 216 15.80 5.88 10.71
C PRO A 216 15.42 7.18 9.97
N CYS A 217 15.96 7.41 8.77
CA CYS A 217 15.55 8.54 7.93
C CYS A 217 14.09 8.40 7.48
N VAL A 218 13.70 7.18 7.10
CA VAL A 218 12.36 6.89 6.57
C VAL A 218 11.31 7.08 7.66
N VAL A 219 11.55 6.51 8.85
CA VAL A 219 10.66 6.62 10.01
C VAL A 219 10.50 8.08 10.42
N LEU A 220 11.57 8.87 10.42
CA LEU A 220 11.50 10.30 10.72
C LEU A 220 10.62 11.04 9.71
N VAL A 221 10.81 10.82 8.41
CA VAL A 221 9.97 11.40 7.35
C VAL A 221 8.50 10.98 7.48
N GLN A 222 8.24 9.72 7.82
CA GLN A 222 6.89 9.19 8.04
C GLN A 222 6.21 9.79 9.28
N SER A 223 6.95 9.95 10.38
CA SER A 223 6.44 10.56 11.62
C SER A 223 6.05 12.04 11.45
N LEU A 224 6.62 12.71 10.44
CA LEU A 224 6.27 14.07 10.04
C LEU A 224 5.19 14.12 8.94
N ASN A 225 4.58 12.99 8.59
CA ASN A 225 3.53 12.85 7.58
C ASN A 225 3.93 13.40 6.20
N LEU A 226 5.21 13.28 5.83
CA LEU A 226 5.74 13.77 4.55
C LEU A 226 5.48 12.78 3.41
N PHE A 227 4.21 12.53 3.11
CA PHE A 227 3.78 11.54 2.10
C PHE A 227 4.42 11.76 0.73
N ARG A 228 4.60 13.01 0.31
CA ARG A 228 5.23 13.36 -0.98
C ARG A 228 6.66 12.83 -1.08
N VAL A 229 7.43 12.90 0.01
CA VAL A 229 8.82 12.42 0.06
C VAL A 229 8.86 10.91 -0.11
N VAL A 230 7.98 10.19 0.60
CA VAL A 230 7.91 8.72 0.54
C VAL A 230 7.57 8.25 -0.87
N VAL A 231 6.53 8.82 -1.49
CA VAL A 231 6.09 8.46 -2.85
C VAL A 231 7.19 8.73 -3.89
N LEU A 232 7.88 9.86 -3.79
CA LEU A 232 8.92 10.23 -4.74
C LEU A 232 10.19 9.38 -4.55
N ALA A 233 10.53 9.02 -3.29
CA ALA A 233 11.62 8.10 -2.98
C ALA A 233 11.36 6.68 -3.54
N GLU A 234 10.16 6.14 -3.30
CA GLU A 234 9.77 4.83 -3.82
C GLU A 234 9.83 4.79 -5.35
N CYS A 235 9.37 5.83 -6.02
CA CYS A 235 9.48 5.87 -7.47
C CYS A 235 10.94 6.00 -7.94
N ALA A 236 11.73 6.88 -7.33
CA ALA A 236 13.13 7.08 -7.74
C ALA A 236 13.94 5.79 -7.62
N THR A 237 13.76 5.06 -6.52
CA THR A 237 14.44 3.78 -6.27
C THR A 237 14.00 2.67 -7.24
N LEU A 238 12.69 2.55 -7.53
CA LEU A 238 12.19 1.59 -8.51
C LEU A 238 12.65 1.90 -9.94
N VAL A 239 12.63 3.18 -10.34
CA VAL A 239 13.12 3.61 -11.66
C VAL A 239 14.62 3.35 -11.78
N ALA A 240 15.42 3.71 -10.78
CA ALA A 240 16.86 3.45 -10.76
C ALA A 240 17.15 1.95 -10.94
N ARG A 241 16.48 1.11 -10.15
CA ARG A 241 16.60 -0.36 -10.25
C ARG A 241 16.31 -0.88 -11.64
N LEU A 242 15.15 -0.51 -12.21
CA LEU A 242 14.72 -1.02 -13.51
C LEU A 242 15.61 -0.50 -14.64
N CYS A 243 15.97 0.79 -14.62
CA CYS A 243 16.89 1.38 -15.60
C CYS A 243 18.28 0.74 -15.57
N THR A 244 18.84 0.49 -14.38
CA THR A 244 20.15 -0.18 -14.25
C THR A 244 20.10 -1.58 -14.83
N ILE A 245 19.08 -2.38 -14.50
CA ILE A 245 18.95 -3.74 -15.05
C ILE A 245 18.79 -3.67 -16.57
N ILE A 246 17.86 -2.86 -17.09
CA ILE A 246 17.63 -2.71 -18.53
C ILE A 246 18.91 -2.27 -19.24
N GLY A 247 19.65 -1.31 -18.68
CA GLY A 247 20.91 -0.81 -19.24
C GLY A 247 21.98 -1.89 -19.32
N ILE A 248 22.18 -2.67 -18.25
CA ILE A 248 23.13 -3.79 -18.23
C ILE A 248 22.73 -4.85 -19.26
N VAL A 249 21.45 -5.24 -19.28
CA VAL A 249 20.94 -6.24 -20.23
C VAL A 249 21.14 -5.78 -21.67
N TYR A 250 20.84 -4.51 -21.97
CA TYR A 250 21.04 -3.94 -23.30
C TYR A 250 22.52 -3.87 -23.69
N ALA A 251 23.41 -3.48 -22.77
CA ALA A 251 24.86 -3.45 -23.01
C ALA A 251 25.43 -4.85 -23.30
N CYS A 252 25.03 -5.85 -22.51
CA CYS A 252 25.41 -7.24 -22.72
C CYS A 252 24.91 -7.78 -24.08
N GLN A 253 23.68 -7.44 -24.47
CA GLN A 253 23.10 -7.85 -25.76
C GLN A 253 23.78 -7.18 -26.95
N ARG A 254 24.10 -5.88 -26.84
CA ARG A 254 24.78 -5.11 -27.91
C ARG A 254 26.16 -5.66 -28.21
N ASN A 255 26.93 -6.04 -27.19
CA ASN A 255 28.26 -6.63 -27.37
C ASN A 255 28.21 -8.08 -27.88
N SER A 256 27.02 -8.66 -27.98
CA SER A 256 26.81 -10.08 -28.22
C SER A 256 26.23 -10.42 -29.59
N ALA A 257 26.08 -9.45 -30.50
CA ALA A 257 25.55 -9.63 -31.85
C ALA A 257 26.33 -10.72 -32.62
N GLY A 258 25.88 -11.98 -32.53
CA GLY A 258 26.47 -13.15 -33.20
C GLY A 258 26.46 -14.47 -32.42
N GLY A 259 26.16 -14.49 -31.11
CA GLY A 259 26.26 -15.73 -30.29
C GLY A 259 24.93 -16.49 -30.12
N ARG A 260 24.89 -17.79 -30.45
CA ARG A 260 23.80 -18.71 -30.10
C ARG A 260 23.80 -19.00 -28.59
N THR A 261 22.63 -19.07 -27.96
CA THR A 261 22.49 -19.60 -26.60
C THR A 261 22.70 -21.13 -26.60
N PRO A 262 23.14 -21.75 -25.48
CA PRO A 262 23.38 -23.19 -25.41
C PRO A 262 22.14 -24.07 -25.68
N GLN A 263 20.92 -23.51 -25.63
CA GLN A 263 19.67 -24.21 -25.96
C GLN A 263 19.16 -23.95 -27.38
N GLY A 264 19.95 -23.30 -28.24
CA GLY A 264 19.57 -23.08 -29.64
C GLY A 264 18.42 -22.07 -29.84
N GLU A 265 17.89 -21.47 -28.78
CA GLU A 265 16.95 -20.36 -28.89
C GLU A 265 17.70 -19.10 -29.35
N VAL A 266 17.30 -18.59 -30.52
CA VAL A 266 17.68 -17.26 -31.00
C VAL A 266 17.01 -16.25 -30.08
N GLY A 267 17.73 -15.74 -29.07
CA GLY A 267 17.11 -14.98 -27.99
C GLY A 267 17.99 -13.89 -27.38
N ASN A 268 17.45 -12.66 -27.42
CA ASN A 268 17.92 -11.46 -26.72
C ASN A 268 17.82 -11.61 -25.18
N GLY A 269 18.62 -12.47 -24.55
CA GLY A 269 18.74 -12.57 -23.08
C GLY A 269 20.20 -12.57 -22.64
N LEU A 270 20.47 -12.51 -21.33
CA LEU A 270 21.86 -12.67 -20.84
C LEU A 270 22.36 -14.09 -21.10
N ARG A 271 23.64 -14.23 -21.49
CA ARG A 271 24.20 -15.48 -22.02
C ARG A 271 24.35 -16.55 -20.95
N THR A 272 24.72 -16.13 -19.75
CA THR A 272 24.94 -17.02 -18.61
C THR A 272 23.98 -16.72 -17.45
N MET A 273 23.65 -17.74 -16.67
CA MET A 273 22.84 -17.58 -15.47
C MET A 273 23.52 -16.67 -14.43
N TRP A 274 24.86 -16.69 -14.38
CA TRP A 274 25.65 -15.81 -13.52
C TRP A 274 25.54 -14.35 -13.94
N GLU A 275 25.64 -14.04 -15.24
CA GLU A 275 25.41 -12.68 -15.77
C GLU A 275 24.03 -12.16 -15.39
N ALA A 276 22.98 -13.00 -15.57
CA ALA A 276 21.62 -12.63 -15.19
C ALA A 276 21.53 -12.27 -13.70
N ARG A 277 22.04 -13.12 -12.82
CA ARG A 277 22.04 -12.87 -11.37
C ARG A 277 22.81 -11.61 -10.99
N MET A 278 23.98 -11.39 -11.57
CA MET A 278 24.77 -10.19 -11.32
C MET A 278 24.05 -8.93 -11.78
N ALA A 279 23.45 -8.92 -12.98
CA ALA A 279 22.69 -7.78 -13.48
C ALA A 279 21.52 -7.44 -12.54
N LEU A 280 20.81 -8.46 -12.05
CA LEU A 280 19.72 -8.30 -11.10
C LEU A 280 20.20 -7.80 -9.72
N ALA A 281 21.35 -8.30 -9.24
CA ALA A 281 21.98 -7.85 -8.00
C ALA A 281 22.44 -6.39 -8.09
N PHE A 282 23.01 -5.96 -9.23
CA PHE A 282 23.33 -4.55 -9.48
C PHE A 282 22.07 -3.67 -9.51
N GLY A 283 20.94 -4.19 -10.00
CA GLY A 283 19.66 -3.53 -9.87
C GLY A 283 19.26 -3.30 -8.41
N GLN A 284 19.43 -4.29 -7.54
CA GLN A 284 19.17 -4.15 -6.09
C GLN A 284 20.15 -3.18 -5.42
N LEU A 285 21.41 -3.15 -5.87
CA LEU A 285 22.40 -2.20 -5.40
C LEU A 285 22.02 -0.76 -5.80
N ALA A 286 21.61 -0.54 -7.05
CA ALA A 286 21.12 0.75 -7.51
C ALA A 286 19.89 1.20 -6.70
N TYR A 287 18.95 0.28 -6.42
CA TYR A 287 17.81 0.53 -5.54
C TYR A 287 18.27 1.04 -4.16
N ALA A 288 19.17 0.31 -3.50
CA ALA A 288 19.64 0.64 -2.15
C ALA A 288 20.44 1.95 -2.12
N ILE A 289 21.35 2.17 -3.08
CA ILE A 289 22.15 3.40 -3.17
C ILE A 289 21.26 4.61 -3.43
N THR A 290 20.33 4.53 -4.39
CA THR A 290 19.38 5.63 -4.64
C THR A 290 18.53 5.91 -3.40
N HIS A 291 18.15 4.88 -2.65
CA HIS A 291 17.40 5.04 -1.40
C HIS A 291 18.21 5.78 -0.33
N VAL A 292 19.49 5.45 -0.16
CA VAL A 292 20.41 6.15 0.75
C VAL A 292 20.56 7.61 0.32
N ILE A 293 20.87 7.85 -0.95
CA ILE A 293 21.12 9.19 -1.50
C ILE A 293 19.87 10.07 -1.35
N TYR A 294 18.70 9.55 -1.73
CA TYR A 294 17.45 10.31 -1.70
C TYR A 294 17.12 10.82 -0.31
N TYR A 295 17.12 9.94 0.69
CA TYR A 295 16.81 10.33 2.06
C TYR A 295 17.91 11.19 2.67
N SER A 296 19.19 10.91 2.38
CA SER A 296 20.29 11.76 2.83
C SER A 296 20.16 13.19 2.29
N LEU A 297 19.78 13.36 1.02
CA LEU A 297 19.54 14.67 0.41
C LEU A 297 18.32 15.38 0.99
N VAL A 298 17.22 14.67 1.24
CA VAL A 298 16.02 15.26 1.87
C VAL A 298 16.33 15.78 3.27
N LEU A 299 17.14 15.03 4.03
CA LEU A 299 17.54 15.44 5.38
C LEU A 299 18.64 16.51 5.37
N SER A 300 19.42 16.63 4.29
CA SER A 300 20.63 17.47 4.21
C SER A 300 20.42 18.96 4.52
N GLY A 301 19.20 19.47 4.35
CA GLY A 301 18.91 20.91 4.41
C GLY A 301 19.47 21.72 3.24
N LEU A 302 19.98 21.06 2.19
CA LEU A 302 20.37 21.71 0.94
C LEU A 302 19.14 22.32 0.25
N PRO A 303 19.29 23.36 -0.59
CA PRO A 303 18.17 23.95 -1.33
C PRO A 303 17.43 22.93 -2.23
N VAL A 304 18.15 21.89 -2.69
CA VAL A 304 17.59 20.77 -3.46
C VAL A 304 16.60 19.93 -2.63
N ALA A 305 16.71 19.91 -1.30
CA ALA A 305 15.80 19.16 -0.43
C ALA A 305 14.35 19.61 -0.57
N ARG A 306 14.10 20.91 -0.83
CA ARG A 306 12.75 21.45 -1.06
C ARG A 306 12.13 20.92 -2.35
N TRP A 307 12.94 20.70 -3.38
CA TRP A 307 12.49 20.08 -4.64
C TRP A 307 12.13 18.60 -4.44
N LEU A 308 12.87 17.90 -3.58
CA LEU A 308 12.64 16.51 -3.18
C LEU A 308 11.48 16.32 -2.19
N GLY A 309 10.78 17.42 -1.83
CA GLY A 309 9.58 17.39 -0.99
C GLY A 309 9.80 17.66 0.50
N SER A 310 10.99 18.11 0.91
CA SER A 310 11.24 18.55 2.30
C SER A 310 10.34 19.72 2.69
N SER A 311 9.89 19.74 3.95
CA SER A 311 8.97 20.74 4.50
C SER A 311 9.62 21.60 5.58
N THR A 312 8.96 22.70 5.94
CA THR A 312 9.36 23.57 7.06
C THR A 312 9.39 22.83 8.40
N ALA A 313 8.51 21.84 8.61
CA ALA A 313 8.52 21.00 9.80
C ALA A 313 9.80 20.16 9.92
N MET A 314 10.30 19.63 8.80
CA MET A 314 11.58 18.91 8.76
C MET A 314 12.76 19.84 9.09
N GLU A 315 12.73 21.07 8.56
CA GLU A 315 13.74 22.10 8.87
C GLU A 315 13.71 22.47 10.37
N GLN A 316 12.54 22.58 10.99
CA GLN A 316 12.35 22.84 12.43
C GLN A 316 12.89 21.71 13.31
N VAL A 317 12.57 20.45 13.00
CA VAL A 317 13.07 19.29 13.75
C VAL A 317 14.59 19.22 13.69
N ARG A 318 15.16 19.47 12.51
CA ARG A 318 16.61 19.51 12.31
C ARG A 318 17.26 20.61 13.14
N ALA A 319 16.71 21.83 13.13
CA ALA A 319 17.22 22.94 13.92
C ALA A 319 17.15 22.67 15.43
N ALA A 320 16.03 22.13 15.92
CA ALA A 320 15.85 21.77 17.32
C ALA A 320 16.86 20.69 17.78
N ALA A 321 17.11 19.67 16.96
CA ALA A 321 18.06 18.61 17.26
C ALA A 321 19.51 19.12 17.34
N LEU A 322 19.92 20.01 16.41
CA LEU A 322 21.24 20.63 16.41
C LEU A 322 21.44 21.54 17.62
N LEU A 323 20.44 22.35 17.96
CA LEU A 323 20.49 23.24 19.13
C LEU A 323 20.57 22.47 20.45
N ALA A 324 19.82 21.39 20.59
CA ALA A 324 19.90 20.53 21.77
C ALA A 324 21.28 19.91 21.93
N HIS A 325 21.91 19.48 20.84
CA HIS A 325 23.28 18.94 20.92
C HIS A 325 24.31 20.01 21.29
N ALA A 326 24.19 21.22 20.74
CA ALA A 326 25.08 22.33 21.11
C ALA A 326 25.01 22.63 22.62
N ARG A 327 23.83 22.50 23.24
CA ARG A 327 23.64 22.62 24.70
C ARG A 327 24.31 21.48 25.47
N ASP A 328 24.14 20.23 25.04
CA ASP A 328 24.75 19.06 25.68
C ASP A 328 26.29 19.15 25.68
N MET A 329 26.89 19.67 24.60
CA MET A 329 28.33 19.92 24.49
C MET A 329 28.79 21.05 25.43
N GLY A 330 28.05 22.15 25.51
CA GLY A 330 28.40 23.29 26.37
C GLY A 330 28.35 22.97 27.87
N HIS A 331 27.47 22.06 28.30
CA HIS A 331 27.44 21.58 29.68
C HIS A 331 28.63 20.67 30.03
N SER A 332 29.13 19.88 29.07
CA SER A 332 30.31 19.03 29.27
C SER A 332 31.61 19.82 29.43
N GLU A 333 31.72 21.01 28.84
CA GLU A 333 32.88 21.90 29.01
C GLU A 333 32.86 22.66 30.35
N GLN A 334 31.67 22.93 30.91
CA GLN A 334 31.54 23.62 32.22
C GLN A 334 31.82 22.70 33.42
N ASP A 335 31.57 21.39 33.31
CA ASP A 335 31.87 20.42 34.37
C ASP A 335 33.37 20.04 34.47
N ILE A 336 34.23 20.57 33.59
CA ILE A 336 35.69 20.32 33.58
C ILE A 336 36.49 21.53 34.14
N GLY A 337 35.82 22.58 34.63
CA GLY A 337 36.49 23.68 35.35
C GLY A 337 36.83 23.32 36.81
N PRO A 338 38.03 23.65 37.33
CA PRO A 338 38.36 23.33 38.71
C PRO A 338 37.62 24.28 39.65
N GLY A 339 36.70 23.73 40.44
CA GLY A 339 36.15 24.39 41.61
C GLY A 339 34.68 24.80 41.49
N ARG A 340 33.78 23.92 41.96
CA ARG A 340 32.58 24.38 42.65
C ARG A 340 32.24 23.41 43.78
N SER A 341 32.31 23.96 44.99
CA SER A 341 32.02 23.33 46.27
C SER A 341 30.60 22.76 46.30
N ALA A 342 30.48 21.59 46.91
CA ALA A 342 29.22 21.02 47.35
C ALA A 342 28.48 22.00 48.27
N GLY A 343 27.23 22.30 47.92
CA GLY A 343 26.32 23.16 48.69
C GLY A 343 25.18 23.61 47.79
N ASP A 344 23.95 23.27 48.16
CA ASP A 344 22.68 23.66 47.52
C ASP A 344 22.14 22.77 46.38
N ALA A 345 21.92 21.49 46.67
CA ALA A 345 20.94 20.70 45.93
C ALA A 345 19.53 20.91 46.54
N LYS A 346 18.78 21.88 46.01
CA LYS A 346 17.35 22.03 46.31
C LYS A 346 16.56 20.99 45.52
N ALA A 347 15.74 20.19 46.21
CA ALA A 347 14.95 19.10 45.64
C ALA A 347 14.05 19.57 44.48
N ALA A 348 14.20 18.95 43.31
CA ALA A 348 13.34 19.14 42.15
C ALA A 348 12.10 18.23 42.23
N PRO A 349 10.93 18.65 41.69
CA PRO A 349 9.69 17.90 41.78
C PRO A 349 9.73 16.62 40.93
N SER A 350 9.09 15.58 41.46
CA SER A 350 8.99 14.22 40.91
C SER A 350 8.07 14.15 39.68
N SER A 351 8.55 14.61 38.52
CA SER A 351 7.99 14.21 37.21
C SER A 351 8.96 14.38 36.04
N ALA A 352 10.20 14.82 36.30
CA ALA A 352 11.23 14.93 35.27
C ALA A 352 11.94 13.59 35.03
N LEU A 353 12.03 13.20 33.76
CA LEU A 353 12.83 12.08 33.26
C LEU A 353 14.25 12.15 33.86
N ALA A 354 14.68 11.12 34.60
CA ALA A 354 16.03 11.06 35.15
C ALA A 354 17.07 11.16 34.01
N ALA A 355 18.02 12.09 34.14
CA ALA A 355 19.12 12.27 33.19
C ALA A 355 20.00 10.99 33.12
N PRO A 356 20.40 10.51 31.93
CA PRO A 356 21.23 9.31 31.84
C PRO A 356 22.70 9.60 32.15
N LEU A 357 23.37 8.57 32.66
CA LEU A 357 24.80 8.49 32.97
C LEU A 357 25.69 8.88 31.77
N GLN A 358 26.67 9.75 32.04
CA GLN A 358 27.72 10.21 31.12
C GLN A 358 28.38 9.05 30.36
N ALA A 359 28.25 9.04 29.03
CA ALA A 359 28.95 8.11 28.13
C ALA A 359 30.11 8.84 27.43
N GLY A 360 31.30 8.23 27.45
CA GLY A 360 32.56 8.83 26.95
C GLY A 360 32.58 9.15 25.45
N ARG A 361 33.52 10.05 25.07
CA ARG A 361 33.80 10.64 23.74
C ARG A 361 33.76 9.73 22.50
N TRP A 362 33.77 8.40 22.66
CA TRP A 362 33.79 7.41 21.57
C TRP A 362 32.42 6.76 21.30
N ALA A 363 31.38 7.11 22.05
CA ALA A 363 30.04 6.50 21.94
C ALA A 363 29.07 7.28 21.02
N THR A 364 29.50 8.40 20.44
CA THR A 364 28.65 9.34 19.71
C THR A 364 28.94 9.30 18.21
N PHE A 365 28.04 8.74 17.40
CA PHE A 365 28.13 8.81 15.93
C PHE A 365 27.30 9.97 15.40
N ALA A 366 27.83 10.71 14.42
CA ALA A 366 27.09 11.74 13.71
C ALA A 366 26.18 11.08 12.66
N PHE A 367 24.90 10.91 13.00
CA PHE A 367 23.86 10.77 11.98
C PHE A 367 23.63 12.15 11.36
N PRO A 368 23.26 12.30 10.07
CA PRO A 368 23.36 13.56 9.32
C PRO A 368 22.97 14.83 10.08
N PHE A 369 21.99 14.76 11.00
CA PHE A 369 21.62 15.89 11.88
C PHE A 369 21.19 15.48 13.31
N CYS A 370 21.61 14.31 13.83
CA CYS A 370 21.34 13.87 15.20
C CYS A 370 22.58 13.16 15.79
N PHE A 371 23.09 13.67 16.90
CA PHE A 371 24.17 13.03 17.64
C PHE A 371 23.58 11.90 18.48
N TYR A 372 24.14 10.71 18.31
CA TYR A 372 23.50 9.46 18.72
C TYR A 372 24.42 8.66 19.63
N SER A 373 23.97 8.35 20.85
CA SER A 373 24.67 7.48 21.80
C SER A 373 24.11 6.06 21.74
N ILE A 374 24.98 5.08 21.54
CA ILE A 374 24.61 3.65 21.53
C ILE A 374 23.98 3.25 22.88
N VAL A 375 24.46 3.82 23.99
CA VAL A 375 24.00 3.49 25.35
C VAL A 375 22.55 3.94 25.55
N ASP A 376 22.22 5.17 25.15
CA ASP A 376 20.86 5.71 25.25
C ASP A 376 19.88 4.89 24.41
N SER A 377 20.35 4.42 23.26
CA SER A 377 19.55 3.64 22.32
C SER A 377 19.20 2.26 22.85
N VAL A 378 20.16 1.61 23.51
CA VAL A 378 19.92 0.35 24.22
C VAL A 378 18.92 0.57 25.35
N ALA A 379 19.02 1.66 26.10
CA ALA A 379 18.05 1.99 27.16
C ALA A 379 16.63 2.19 26.59
N VAL A 380 16.49 2.91 25.47
CA VAL A 380 15.20 3.11 24.78
C VAL A 380 14.66 1.78 24.23
N CYS A 381 15.46 0.98 23.51
CA CYS A 381 14.98 -0.30 22.97
C CYS A 381 14.60 -1.28 24.11
N ARG A 382 15.28 -1.26 25.28
CA ARG A 382 14.86 -2.05 26.45
C ARG A 382 13.49 -1.60 26.99
N ARG A 383 13.25 -0.29 27.08
CA ARG A 383 11.97 0.26 27.56
C ARG A 383 10.78 -0.19 26.70
N TYR A 384 10.97 -0.31 25.39
CA TYR A 384 9.92 -0.70 24.44
C TYR A 384 9.98 -2.17 24.01
N ALA A 385 10.79 -3.02 24.67
CA ALA A 385 11.04 -4.39 24.23
C ALA A 385 9.77 -5.27 24.18
N SER A 386 8.88 -5.15 25.16
CA SER A 386 7.62 -5.92 25.19
C SER A 386 6.68 -5.55 24.04
N LEU A 387 6.56 -4.25 23.77
CA LEU A 387 5.76 -3.73 22.67
C LEU A 387 6.37 -4.12 21.32
N PHE A 388 7.69 -3.99 21.19
CA PHE A 388 8.43 -4.40 19.99
C PHE A 388 8.25 -5.90 19.70
N SER A 389 8.35 -6.77 20.72
CA SER A 389 8.11 -8.21 20.57
C SER A 389 6.69 -8.53 20.09
N THR A 390 5.69 -7.78 20.58
CA THR A 390 4.30 -7.94 20.15
C THR A 390 4.15 -7.61 18.66
N PHE A 391 4.66 -6.46 18.23
CA PHE A 391 4.62 -6.09 16.81
C PHE A 391 5.46 -6.99 15.93
N LEU A 392 6.59 -7.50 16.40
CA LEU A 392 7.42 -8.45 15.65
C LEU A 392 6.63 -9.73 15.33
N ARG A 393 5.90 -10.27 16.33
CA ARG A 393 5.03 -11.45 16.13
C ARG A 393 3.91 -11.16 15.15
N GLU A 394 3.30 -9.98 15.25
CA GLU A 394 2.27 -9.54 14.32
C GLU A 394 2.79 -9.38 12.90
N SER A 395 3.96 -8.77 12.70
CA SER A 395 4.61 -8.60 11.40
C SER A 395 4.98 -9.95 10.79
N LEU A 396 5.49 -10.91 11.58
CA LEU A 396 5.79 -12.26 11.10
C LEU A 396 4.52 -12.96 10.60
N LEU A 397 3.45 -12.93 11.41
CA LEU A 397 2.16 -13.49 11.01
C LEU A 397 1.64 -12.82 9.73
N ARG A 398 1.71 -11.49 9.66
CA ARG A 398 1.24 -10.73 8.51
C ARG A 398 2.04 -11.07 7.24
N LEU A 399 3.35 -11.24 7.34
CA LEU A 399 4.20 -11.63 6.20
C LEU A 399 3.78 -13.00 5.65
N VAL A 400 3.62 -13.99 6.53
CA VAL A 400 3.20 -15.34 6.10
C VAL A 400 1.81 -15.30 5.49
N LEU A 401 0.89 -14.52 6.06
CA LEU A 401 -0.47 -14.39 5.54
C LEU A 401 -0.54 -13.65 4.19
N SER A 402 0.32 -12.64 3.97
CA SER A 402 0.26 -11.82 2.76
C SER A 402 1.09 -12.40 1.60
N GLU A 403 2.26 -12.98 1.91
CA GLU A 403 3.24 -13.45 0.91
C GLU A 403 3.44 -14.96 0.95
N GLY A 404 2.60 -15.70 1.68
CA GLY A 404 2.77 -17.14 1.88
C GLY A 404 2.82 -17.95 0.57
N GLU A 405 2.01 -17.60 -0.43
CA GLU A 405 2.07 -18.21 -1.76
C GLU A 405 3.41 -17.91 -2.45
N SER A 406 3.85 -16.65 -2.45
CA SER A 406 5.13 -16.22 -3.03
C SER A 406 6.32 -16.94 -2.36
N LEU A 407 6.28 -17.09 -1.04
CA LEU A 407 7.28 -17.82 -0.24
C LEU A 407 7.30 -19.31 -0.59
N THR A 408 6.12 -19.92 -0.69
CA THR A 408 5.97 -21.33 -1.07
C THR A 408 6.45 -21.59 -2.50
N LEU A 409 6.11 -20.70 -3.44
CA LEU A 409 6.56 -20.80 -4.83
C LEU A 409 8.07 -20.61 -4.97
N THR A 410 8.67 -19.78 -4.14
CA THR A 410 10.12 -19.51 -4.17
C THR A 410 10.93 -20.63 -3.49
N SER A 411 10.36 -21.36 -2.54
CA SER A 411 11.02 -22.52 -1.93
C SER A 411 10.93 -23.78 -2.81
N LEU A 412 9.73 -24.07 -3.34
CA LEU A 412 9.42 -25.33 -4.01
C LEU A 412 9.35 -25.24 -5.54
N GLY A 413 8.84 -24.12 -6.07
CA GLY A 413 8.60 -23.96 -7.50
C GLY A 413 9.87 -23.85 -8.34
N SER A 414 9.77 -24.21 -9.62
CA SER A 414 10.85 -24.04 -10.59
C SER A 414 11.11 -22.55 -10.88
N GLU A 415 12.31 -22.24 -11.40
CA GLU A 415 12.66 -20.88 -11.78
C GLU A 415 11.75 -20.35 -12.90
N THR A 416 11.36 -21.19 -13.86
CA THR A 416 10.42 -20.81 -14.93
C THR A 416 9.02 -20.53 -14.38
N ALA A 417 8.50 -21.39 -13.49
CA ALA A 417 7.19 -21.20 -12.87
C ALA A 417 7.11 -19.89 -12.06
N ARG A 418 8.16 -19.54 -11.31
CA ARG A 418 8.25 -18.24 -10.61
C ARG A 418 8.17 -17.06 -11.56
N GLY A 419 8.88 -17.13 -12.69
CA GLY A 419 8.88 -16.07 -13.69
C GLY A 419 7.52 -15.89 -14.36
N TYR A 420 6.85 -16.99 -14.70
CA TYR A 420 5.50 -16.99 -15.23
C TYR A 420 4.47 -16.47 -14.21
N TYR A 421 4.52 -16.97 -12.97
CA TYR A 421 3.65 -16.51 -11.90
C TYR A 421 3.80 -15.01 -11.64
N GLN A 422 5.04 -14.49 -11.58
CA GLN A 422 5.27 -13.06 -11.39
C GLN A 422 4.60 -12.22 -12.48
N LEU A 423 4.74 -12.62 -13.75
CA LEU A 423 4.09 -11.95 -14.87
C LEU A 423 2.57 -12.01 -14.72
N ILE A 424 2.01 -13.20 -14.54
CA ILE A 424 0.57 -13.41 -14.54
C ILE A 424 -0.09 -12.74 -13.34
N SER A 425 0.46 -12.89 -12.13
CA SER A 425 -0.04 -12.23 -10.92
C SER A 425 -0.02 -10.70 -11.05
N SER A 426 1.02 -10.15 -11.68
CA SER A 426 1.11 -8.70 -11.93
C SER A 426 0.04 -8.20 -12.90
N LEU A 427 -0.27 -8.97 -13.95
CA LEU A 427 -1.31 -8.65 -14.94
C LEU A 427 -2.71 -8.87 -14.39
N GLY A 428 -2.95 -10.03 -13.76
CA GLY A 428 -4.25 -10.43 -13.22
C GLY A 428 -4.74 -9.48 -12.12
N SER A 429 -3.85 -9.03 -11.24
CA SER A 429 -4.18 -8.07 -10.18
C SER A 429 -4.31 -6.61 -10.68
N LEU A 430 -4.02 -6.30 -11.94
CA LEU A 430 -3.98 -4.92 -12.44
C LEU A 430 -5.35 -4.23 -12.34
N VAL A 431 -6.41 -4.91 -12.79
CA VAL A 431 -7.78 -4.39 -12.74
C VAL A 431 -8.22 -4.18 -11.29
N ALA A 432 -7.93 -5.13 -10.41
CA ALA A 432 -8.23 -5.00 -8.98
C ALA A 432 -7.52 -3.79 -8.36
N ARG A 433 -6.23 -3.60 -8.65
CA ARG A 433 -5.41 -2.51 -8.09
C ARG A 433 -5.80 -1.12 -8.60
N LEU A 434 -6.20 -1.01 -9.87
CA LEU A 434 -6.51 0.26 -10.53
C LEU A 434 -7.99 0.65 -10.45
N LEU A 435 -8.90 -0.32 -10.43
CA LEU A 435 -10.34 -0.06 -10.49
C LEU A 435 -11.04 -0.47 -9.20
N PHE A 436 -11.04 -1.75 -8.86
CA PHE A 436 -11.85 -2.26 -7.74
C PHE A 436 -11.44 -1.65 -6.41
N ARG A 437 -10.13 -1.50 -6.15
CA ARG A 437 -9.63 -0.85 -4.93
C ARG A 437 -10.11 0.60 -4.76
N ILE A 438 -10.31 1.33 -5.86
CA ILE A 438 -10.86 2.70 -5.81
C ILE A 438 -12.34 2.63 -5.40
N TRP A 439 -13.07 1.69 -5.98
CA TRP A 439 -14.49 1.49 -5.69
C TRP A 439 -14.71 1.02 -4.25
N GLU A 440 -13.93 0.03 -3.78
CA GLU A 440 -13.94 -0.47 -2.41
C GLU A 440 -13.78 0.67 -1.40
N ASN A 441 -12.76 1.52 -1.57
CA ASN A 441 -12.50 2.64 -0.67
C ASN A 441 -13.63 3.68 -0.70
N ALA A 442 -14.12 4.04 -1.90
CA ALA A 442 -15.21 5.00 -2.03
C ALA A 442 -16.52 4.48 -1.42
N CYS A 443 -16.83 3.21 -1.67
CA CYS A 443 -18.03 2.55 -1.13
C CYS A 443 -17.93 2.37 0.37
N PHE A 444 -16.76 1.97 0.90
CA PHE A 444 -16.50 1.83 2.34
C PHE A 444 -16.85 3.11 3.10
N VAL A 445 -16.36 4.27 2.63
CA VAL A 445 -16.65 5.57 3.26
C VAL A 445 -18.15 5.87 3.23
N LYS A 446 -18.80 5.64 2.07
CA LYS A 446 -20.23 5.90 1.94
C LYS A 446 -21.07 4.98 2.82
N TRP A 447 -20.80 3.68 2.83
CA TRP A 447 -21.48 2.71 3.69
C TRP A 447 -21.26 2.99 5.17
N SER A 448 -20.04 3.35 5.58
CA SER A 448 -19.75 3.71 6.97
C SER A 448 -20.59 4.90 7.43
N ARG A 449 -20.76 5.90 6.55
CA ARG A 449 -21.63 7.06 6.81
C ARG A 449 -23.11 6.70 6.88
N GLU A 450 -23.62 5.90 5.95
CA GLU A 450 -25.02 5.46 6.01
C GLU A 450 -25.30 4.59 7.23
N ALA A 451 -24.32 3.76 7.63
CA ALA A 451 -24.39 2.95 8.85
C ALA A 451 -24.44 3.82 10.11
N SER A 452 -23.63 4.90 10.18
CA SER A 452 -23.65 5.82 11.31
C SER A 452 -24.95 6.63 11.40
N LEU A 453 -25.61 6.89 10.26
CA LEU A 453 -26.92 7.55 10.21
C LEU A 453 -28.10 6.59 10.47
N GLY A 454 -27.85 5.28 10.60
CA GLY A 454 -28.90 4.28 10.78
C GLY A 454 -29.67 3.90 9.50
N HIS A 455 -29.28 4.41 8.33
CA HIS A 455 -29.93 4.14 7.04
C HIS A 455 -29.51 2.78 6.43
N ARG A 456 -29.78 1.69 7.16
CA ARG A 456 -29.37 0.34 6.74
C ARG A 456 -29.93 -0.07 5.38
N HIS A 457 -31.20 0.23 5.13
CA HIS A 457 -31.86 -0.12 3.87
C HIS A 457 -31.16 0.52 2.66
N THR A 458 -30.84 1.81 2.76
CA THR A 458 -30.09 2.55 1.74
C THR A 458 -28.70 1.97 1.51
N ALA A 459 -27.99 1.59 2.58
CA ALA A 459 -26.68 0.97 2.48
C ALA A 459 -26.72 -0.40 1.75
N VAL A 460 -27.74 -1.23 2.04
CA VAL A 460 -27.96 -2.52 1.36
C VAL A 460 -28.37 -2.35 -0.09
N GLN A 461 -29.24 -1.38 -0.41
CA GLN A 461 -29.57 -1.05 -1.80
C GLN A 461 -28.33 -0.61 -2.59
N LEU A 462 -27.48 0.23 -1.99
CA LEU A 462 -26.22 0.63 -2.59
C LEU A 462 -25.26 -0.54 -2.77
N LEU A 463 -25.19 -1.47 -1.81
CA LEU A 463 -24.42 -2.70 -1.95
C LEU A 463 -24.87 -3.51 -3.17
N LYS A 464 -26.18 -3.76 -3.31
CA LYS A 464 -26.74 -4.48 -4.46
C LYS A 464 -26.36 -3.82 -5.78
N LEU A 465 -26.51 -2.49 -5.86
CA LEU A 465 -26.16 -1.72 -7.04
C LEU A 465 -24.67 -1.85 -7.39
N MET A 466 -23.79 -1.72 -6.40
CA MET A 466 -22.34 -1.81 -6.61
C MET A 466 -21.87 -3.23 -6.94
N LEU A 467 -22.45 -4.27 -6.33
CA LEU A 467 -22.16 -5.66 -6.70
C LEU A 467 -22.58 -5.96 -8.15
N ARG A 468 -23.74 -5.43 -8.57
CA ARG A 468 -24.23 -5.59 -9.94
C ARG A 468 -23.33 -4.85 -10.95
N LEU A 469 -22.99 -3.60 -10.66
CA LEU A 469 -22.10 -2.79 -11.49
C LEU A 469 -20.70 -3.44 -11.59
N ALA A 470 -20.15 -3.90 -10.48
CA ALA A 470 -18.87 -4.60 -10.43
C ALA A 470 -18.89 -5.89 -11.22
N PHE A 471 -19.97 -6.67 -11.12
CA PHE A 471 -20.16 -7.84 -11.96
C PHE A 471 -20.18 -7.47 -13.45
N TYR A 472 -20.94 -6.45 -13.86
CA TYR A 472 -21.00 -6.08 -15.27
C TYR A 472 -19.65 -5.63 -15.84
N VAL A 473 -18.90 -4.82 -15.09
CA VAL A 473 -17.59 -4.35 -15.53
C VAL A 473 -16.57 -5.49 -15.53
N SER A 474 -16.49 -6.27 -14.46
CA SER A 474 -15.56 -7.41 -14.38
C SER A 474 -15.87 -8.50 -15.42
N PHE A 475 -17.15 -8.80 -15.64
CA PHE A 475 -17.58 -9.79 -16.63
C PHE A 475 -17.27 -9.36 -18.07
N SER A 476 -17.15 -8.05 -18.36
CA SER A 476 -16.65 -7.61 -19.67
C SER A 476 -15.22 -8.10 -19.93
N PHE A 477 -14.36 -8.13 -18.90
CA PHE A 477 -13.04 -8.72 -18.98
C PHE A 477 -13.10 -10.24 -19.07
N THR A 478 -14.04 -10.90 -18.39
CA THR A 478 -14.27 -12.35 -18.53
C THR A 478 -14.73 -12.75 -19.93
N LEU A 479 -15.51 -11.88 -20.57
CA LEU A 479 -16.02 -12.09 -21.92
C LEU A 479 -14.93 -11.87 -22.99
N LEU A 480 -14.22 -10.74 -22.90
CA LEU A 480 -13.27 -10.29 -23.94
C LEU A 480 -11.82 -10.70 -23.66
N GLY A 481 -11.43 -10.84 -22.40
CA GLY A 481 -10.05 -11.09 -21.96
C GLY A 481 -9.51 -12.45 -22.37
N PRO A 482 -10.19 -13.58 -22.08
CA PRO A 482 -9.65 -14.89 -22.39
C PRO A 482 -9.32 -15.14 -23.88
N PRO A 483 -10.16 -14.77 -24.87
CA PRO A 483 -9.78 -14.94 -26.28
C PRO A 483 -8.63 -14.02 -26.70
N LEU A 484 -8.46 -12.87 -26.03
CA LEU A 484 -7.38 -11.93 -26.28
C LEU A 484 -6.08 -12.27 -25.55
N ALA A 485 -6.10 -13.12 -24.52
CA ALA A 485 -4.97 -13.35 -23.62
C ALA A 485 -3.67 -13.73 -24.34
N LYS A 486 -3.73 -14.69 -25.26
CA LYS A 486 -2.56 -15.14 -26.03
C LYS A 486 -2.00 -14.03 -26.92
N THR A 487 -2.87 -13.34 -27.66
CA THR A 487 -2.51 -12.22 -28.54
C THR A 487 -1.91 -11.07 -27.73
N PHE A 488 -2.54 -10.73 -26.61
CA PHE A 488 -2.06 -9.71 -25.69
C PHE A 488 -0.65 -10.04 -25.18
N LEU A 489 -0.40 -11.27 -24.72
CA LEU A 489 0.92 -11.69 -24.27
C LEU A 489 1.97 -11.63 -25.39
N ALA A 490 1.63 -12.09 -26.60
CA ALA A 490 2.54 -12.07 -27.73
C ALA A 490 2.90 -10.64 -28.18
N THR A 491 1.94 -9.72 -28.15
CA THR A 491 2.14 -8.31 -28.56
C THR A 491 2.78 -7.46 -27.46
N MET A 492 2.32 -7.60 -26.21
CA MET A 492 2.80 -6.78 -25.08
C MET A 492 4.09 -7.29 -24.47
N TYR A 493 4.41 -8.56 -24.64
CA TYR A 493 5.68 -9.13 -24.22
C TYR A 493 6.41 -9.68 -25.46
N THR A 494 6.48 -11.00 -25.60
CA THR A 494 7.04 -11.69 -26.78
C THR A 494 6.42 -13.08 -26.88
N SER A 495 6.59 -13.77 -28.01
CA SER A 495 6.05 -15.14 -28.23
C SER A 495 6.47 -16.14 -27.14
N ARG A 496 7.66 -15.97 -26.55
CA ARG A 496 8.17 -16.79 -25.44
C ARG A 496 7.33 -16.73 -24.16
N TRP A 497 6.56 -15.65 -23.97
CA TRP A 497 5.65 -15.46 -22.84
C TRP A 497 4.21 -15.86 -23.17
N ALA A 498 3.92 -16.20 -24.43
CA ALA A 498 2.61 -16.60 -24.91
C ALA A 498 2.49 -18.13 -25.03
N THR A 499 3.10 -18.87 -24.09
CA THR A 499 2.98 -20.33 -24.02
C THR A 499 1.54 -20.74 -23.66
N PRO A 500 1.09 -21.95 -24.03
CA PRO A 500 -0.26 -22.43 -23.69
C PRO A 500 -0.57 -22.34 -22.19
N GLN A 501 0.39 -22.69 -21.34
CA GLN A 501 0.26 -22.68 -19.88
C GLN A 501 0.08 -21.25 -19.33
N VAL A 502 0.92 -20.31 -19.79
CA VAL A 502 0.84 -18.91 -19.35
C VAL A 502 -0.43 -18.23 -19.84
N SER A 503 -0.81 -18.51 -21.09
CA SER A 503 -2.09 -18.05 -21.64
C SER A 503 -3.26 -18.60 -20.84
N THR A 504 -3.25 -19.88 -20.49
CA THR A 504 -4.34 -20.51 -19.69
C THR A 504 -4.41 -19.89 -18.30
N ALA A 505 -3.29 -19.70 -17.61
CA ALA A 505 -3.27 -19.04 -16.31
C ALA A 505 -3.79 -17.59 -16.37
N LEU A 506 -3.45 -16.82 -17.40
CA LEU A 506 -4.00 -15.47 -17.59
C LEU A 506 -5.50 -15.50 -17.90
N GLN A 507 -5.98 -16.49 -18.67
CA GLN A 507 -7.41 -16.70 -18.90
C GLN A 507 -8.15 -16.99 -17.59
N LEU A 508 -7.59 -17.83 -16.71
CA LEU A 508 -8.13 -18.11 -15.38
C LEU A 508 -8.27 -16.84 -14.55
N TYR A 509 -7.28 -15.94 -14.55
CA TYR A 509 -7.43 -14.64 -13.89
C TYR A 509 -8.57 -13.79 -14.46
N PHE A 510 -8.78 -13.77 -15.78
CA PHE A 510 -9.94 -13.06 -16.35
C PHE A 510 -11.27 -13.68 -15.92
N TYR A 511 -11.33 -14.99 -15.68
CA TYR A 511 -12.50 -15.65 -15.09
C TYR A 511 -12.66 -15.34 -13.59
N ASP A 512 -11.56 -15.07 -12.87
CA ASP A 512 -11.55 -14.72 -11.44
C ASP A 512 -12.04 -13.29 -11.15
N LEU A 513 -11.88 -12.37 -12.11
CA LEU A 513 -12.16 -10.94 -11.91
C LEU A 513 -13.53 -10.62 -11.28
N PRO A 514 -14.65 -11.26 -11.66
CA PRO A 514 -15.93 -11.02 -11.01
C PRO A 514 -15.97 -11.41 -9.54
N LEU A 515 -15.34 -12.54 -9.17
CA LEU A 515 -15.22 -12.96 -7.78
C LEU A 515 -14.33 -12.00 -7.00
N MET A 516 -13.21 -11.57 -7.59
CA MET A 516 -12.30 -10.62 -6.96
C MET A 516 -12.98 -9.27 -6.68
N ALA A 517 -13.81 -8.79 -7.62
CA ALA A 517 -14.58 -7.55 -7.47
C ALA A 517 -15.65 -7.66 -6.37
N TRP A 518 -16.37 -8.79 -6.34
CA TRP A 518 -17.35 -9.07 -5.29
C TRP A 518 -16.72 -9.21 -3.92
N ASN A 519 -15.63 -9.97 -3.83
CA ASN A 519 -14.91 -10.19 -2.59
C ASN A 519 -14.57 -8.85 -1.93
N GLY A 520 -13.91 -7.94 -2.66
CA GLY A 520 -13.54 -6.62 -2.15
C GLY A 520 -14.72 -5.79 -1.65
N LEU A 521 -15.82 -5.74 -2.42
CA LEU A 521 -17.01 -4.96 -2.05
C LEU A 521 -17.75 -5.56 -0.84
N LEU A 522 -17.91 -6.89 -0.79
CA LEU A 522 -18.56 -7.59 0.33
C LEU A 522 -17.78 -7.38 1.63
N GLU A 523 -16.47 -7.56 1.55
CA GLU A 523 -15.56 -7.37 2.68
C GLU A 523 -15.52 -5.92 3.16
N ALA A 524 -15.52 -4.95 2.25
CA ALA A 524 -15.58 -3.53 2.59
C ALA A 524 -16.93 -3.18 3.24
N PHE A 525 -18.04 -3.66 2.69
CA PHE A 525 -19.36 -3.44 3.29
C PHE A 525 -19.46 -4.05 4.67
N LEU A 526 -19.04 -5.32 4.84
CA LEU A 526 -19.05 -5.99 6.13
C LEU A 526 -18.23 -5.21 7.16
N ARG A 527 -17.02 -4.74 6.81
CA ARG A 527 -16.20 -3.91 7.71
C ARG A 527 -16.85 -2.55 8.04
N ALA A 528 -17.65 -1.98 7.14
CA ALA A 528 -18.32 -0.70 7.36
C ALA A 528 -19.51 -0.82 8.33
N VAL A 529 -20.18 -1.98 8.40
CA VAL A 529 -21.44 -2.16 9.15
C VAL A 529 -21.34 -3.10 10.35
N ALA A 530 -20.28 -3.92 10.44
CA ALA A 530 -20.11 -4.95 11.46
C ALA A 530 -19.77 -4.40 12.84
N SER A 531 -20.23 -5.11 13.88
CA SER A 531 -19.78 -4.88 15.26
C SER A 531 -18.36 -5.43 15.48
N PRO A 532 -17.65 -4.99 16.54
CA PRO A 532 -16.30 -5.49 16.85
C PRO A 532 -16.21 -7.02 16.97
N ALA A 533 -17.25 -7.67 17.53
CA ALA A 533 -17.29 -9.13 17.65
C ALA A 533 -17.37 -9.85 16.30
N VAL A 534 -18.11 -9.29 15.33
CA VAL A 534 -18.22 -9.82 13.97
C VAL A 534 -16.91 -9.58 13.21
N LEU A 535 -16.27 -8.43 13.41
CA LEU A 535 -14.97 -8.12 12.81
C LEU A 535 -13.87 -9.09 13.31
N GLN A 536 -13.86 -9.40 14.61
CA GLN A 536 -12.98 -10.43 15.18
C GLN A 536 -13.25 -11.83 14.61
N ARG A 537 -14.51 -12.15 14.33
CA ARG A 537 -14.87 -13.41 13.67
C ARG A 537 -14.38 -13.45 12.22
N LEU A 538 -14.59 -12.37 11.46
CA LEU A 538 -14.07 -12.23 10.09
C LEU A 538 -12.54 -12.39 10.07
N GLN A 539 -11.82 -11.75 10.99
CA GLN A 539 -10.37 -11.86 11.07
C GLN A 539 -9.90 -13.30 11.35
N ARG A 540 -10.58 -14.03 12.25
CA ARG A 540 -10.26 -15.44 12.52
C ARG A 540 -10.50 -16.34 11.30
N TRP A 541 -11.61 -16.14 10.59
CA TRP A 541 -11.88 -16.86 9.33
C TRP A 541 -10.81 -16.58 8.28
N MET A 542 -10.44 -15.31 8.09
CA MET A 542 -9.42 -14.90 7.13
C MET A 542 -8.06 -15.54 7.43
N VAL A 543 -7.67 -15.64 8.71
CA VAL A 543 -6.43 -16.33 9.11
C VAL A 543 -6.51 -17.82 8.81
N GLY A 544 -7.59 -18.51 9.23
CA GLY A 544 -7.74 -19.95 9.02
C GLY A 544 -7.78 -20.34 7.53
N GLU A 545 -8.49 -19.56 6.73
CA GLU A 545 -8.55 -19.73 5.28
C GLU A 545 -7.19 -19.54 4.61
N THR A 546 -6.46 -18.49 4.96
CA THR A 546 -5.15 -18.23 4.37
C THR A 546 -4.17 -19.36 4.69
N VAL A 547 -4.21 -19.92 5.90
CA VAL A 547 -3.40 -21.10 6.27
C VAL A 547 -3.77 -22.31 5.41
N LEU A 548 -5.06 -22.57 5.20
CA LEU A 548 -5.53 -23.66 4.34
C LEU A 548 -5.10 -23.46 2.88
N TYR A 549 -5.20 -22.23 2.37
CA TYR A 549 -4.77 -21.86 1.02
C TYR A 549 -3.27 -22.08 0.82
N ILE A 550 -2.43 -21.59 1.75
CA ILE A 550 -0.98 -21.79 1.68
C ILE A 550 -0.63 -23.28 1.75
N ALA A 551 -1.32 -24.05 2.59
CA ALA A 551 -1.12 -25.50 2.67
C ALA A 551 -1.49 -26.20 1.34
N ALA A 552 -2.58 -25.79 0.68
CA ALA A 552 -2.95 -26.31 -0.64
C ALA A 552 -1.91 -25.95 -1.72
N CYS A 553 -1.38 -24.72 -1.70
CA CYS A 553 -0.29 -24.31 -2.59
C CYS A 553 0.97 -25.13 -2.34
N TYR A 554 1.32 -25.39 -1.07
CA TYR A 554 2.47 -26.23 -0.69
C TYR A 554 2.34 -27.64 -1.23
N VAL A 555 1.22 -28.32 -0.97
CA VAL A 555 0.97 -29.69 -1.44
C VAL A 555 1.01 -29.77 -2.97
N THR A 556 0.42 -28.80 -3.65
CA THR A 556 0.42 -28.72 -5.11
C THR A 556 1.84 -28.57 -5.66
N LEU A 557 2.63 -27.66 -5.10
CA LEU A 557 3.99 -27.43 -5.55
C LEU A 557 4.92 -28.61 -5.25
N VAL A 558 4.71 -29.34 -4.15
CA VAL A 558 5.41 -30.61 -3.89
C VAL A 558 5.04 -31.67 -4.92
N ALA A 559 3.76 -31.76 -5.33
CA ALA A 559 3.29 -32.75 -6.30
C ALA A 559 3.85 -32.52 -7.71
N PHE A 560 3.92 -31.27 -8.18
CA PHE A 560 4.56 -30.92 -9.46
C PHE A 560 6.10 -31.04 -9.38
N GLY A 561 6.67 -30.71 -8.21
CA GLY A 561 8.10 -30.74 -7.96
C GLY A 561 8.90 -29.70 -8.76
N LYS A 562 10.22 -29.73 -8.59
CA LYS A 562 11.16 -28.80 -9.28
C LYS A 562 11.36 -29.10 -10.77
N ALA A 563 10.79 -30.19 -11.27
CA ALA A 563 10.87 -30.61 -12.67
C ALA A 563 9.86 -29.88 -13.58
N ASP A 564 9.01 -29.01 -13.02
CA ASP A 564 8.05 -28.20 -13.77
C ASP A 564 8.74 -27.14 -14.66
N SER A 565 9.33 -27.59 -15.76
CA SER A 565 9.98 -26.72 -16.74
C SER A 565 8.98 -25.89 -17.54
N GLN A 566 7.75 -26.41 -17.73
CA GLN A 566 6.69 -25.81 -18.54
C GLN A 566 5.83 -24.80 -17.76
N GLY A 567 5.91 -24.78 -16.43
CA GLY A 567 5.14 -23.89 -15.57
C GLY A 567 3.68 -24.31 -15.41
N GLU A 568 3.40 -25.60 -15.45
CA GLU A 568 2.04 -26.14 -15.26
C GLU A 568 1.47 -25.82 -13.88
N SER A 569 2.34 -25.73 -12.86
CA SER A 569 1.94 -25.41 -11.50
C SER A 569 1.24 -24.05 -11.41
N VAL A 570 1.57 -23.10 -12.30
CA VAL A 570 1.07 -21.73 -12.25
C VAL A 570 -0.44 -21.67 -12.50
N SER A 571 -0.95 -22.43 -13.48
CA SER A 571 -2.39 -22.46 -13.74
C SER A 571 -3.17 -23.05 -12.56
N VAL A 572 -2.58 -24.06 -11.89
CA VAL A 572 -3.19 -24.68 -10.71
C VAL A 572 -3.17 -23.74 -9.50
N LEU A 573 -2.08 -23.00 -9.28
CA LEU A 573 -2.02 -21.97 -8.23
C LEU A 573 -3.09 -20.89 -8.43
N VAL A 574 -3.26 -20.40 -9.67
CA VAL A 574 -4.33 -19.45 -9.99
C VAL A 574 -5.71 -20.06 -9.71
N LEU A 575 -5.91 -21.33 -10.05
CA LEU A 575 -7.17 -22.03 -9.76
C LEU A 575 -7.42 -22.16 -8.25
N LEU A 576 -6.41 -22.46 -7.45
CA LEU A 576 -6.50 -22.45 -5.99
C LEU A 576 -6.89 -21.06 -5.48
N ASN A 577 -6.31 -19.99 -6.05
CA ASN A 577 -6.68 -18.63 -5.68
C ASN A 577 -8.13 -18.29 -6.02
N ILE A 578 -8.67 -18.81 -7.14
CA ILE A 578 -10.09 -18.68 -7.51
C ILE A 578 -10.96 -19.36 -6.44
N PHE A 579 -10.64 -20.59 -6.06
CA PHE A 579 -11.39 -21.31 -5.02
C PHE A 579 -11.33 -20.58 -3.67
N ASN A 580 -10.16 -20.07 -3.30
CA ASN A 580 -9.96 -19.24 -2.12
C ASN A 580 -10.85 -17.99 -2.19
N THR A 581 -10.79 -17.22 -3.28
CA THR A 581 -11.60 -16.01 -3.45
C THR A 581 -13.11 -16.29 -3.44
N LEU A 582 -13.54 -17.42 -4.00
CA LEU A 582 -14.93 -17.89 -3.93
C LEU A 582 -15.34 -18.21 -2.49
N TRP A 583 -14.48 -18.90 -1.74
CA TRP A 583 -14.71 -19.20 -0.33
C TRP A 583 -14.83 -17.92 0.50
N ARG A 584 -13.95 -16.94 0.32
CA ARG A 584 -14.04 -15.60 0.96
C ARG A 584 -15.36 -14.91 0.71
N CYS A 585 -15.85 -14.94 -0.54
CA CYS A 585 -17.16 -14.41 -0.89
C CYS A 585 -18.26 -15.11 -0.08
N GLY A 586 -18.21 -16.45 -0.01
CA GLY A 586 -19.14 -17.26 0.76
C GLY A 586 -19.14 -16.93 2.27
N VAL A 587 -17.96 -16.83 2.88
CA VAL A 587 -17.81 -16.45 4.30
C VAL A 587 -18.34 -15.04 4.55
N SER A 588 -18.04 -14.08 3.67
CA SER A 588 -18.53 -12.71 3.79
C SER A 588 -20.05 -12.63 3.74
N ILE A 589 -20.68 -13.34 2.78
CA ILE A 589 -22.14 -13.45 2.68
C ILE A 589 -22.72 -14.14 3.92
N TYR A 590 -22.12 -15.25 4.37
CA TYR A 590 -22.54 -15.95 5.58
C TYR A 590 -22.54 -15.03 6.80
N LEU A 591 -21.47 -14.24 7.00
CA LEU A 591 -21.38 -13.31 8.13
C LEU A 591 -22.40 -12.17 8.02
N LEU A 592 -22.69 -11.67 6.83
CA LEU A 592 -23.71 -10.65 6.59
C LEU A 592 -25.13 -11.16 6.89
N VAL A 593 -25.41 -12.43 6.57
CA VAL A 593 -26.74 -13.03 6.79
C VAL A 593 -26.91 -13.52 8.22
N SER A 594 -25.86 -14.03 8.86
CA SER A 594 -25.95 -14.65 10.20
C SER A 594 -25.76 -13.67 11.37
N SER A 595 -25.17 -12.50 11.14
CA SER A 595 -24.81 -11.59 12.23
C SER A 595 -25.87 -10.51 12.47
N PRO A 596 -26.21 -10.20 13.74
CA PRO A 596 -27.02 -9.04 14.11
C PRO A 596 -26.39 -7.75 13.59
N GLY A 597 -27.16 -6.89 12.91
CA GLY A 597 -26.66 -5.57 12.54
C GLY A 597 -26.43 -4.69 13.77
N ALA A 598 -25.27 -4.04 13.84
CA ALA A 598 -24.91 -3.15 14.95
C ALA A 598 -25.95 -2.02 15.07
N ALA A 599 -26.78 -2.03 16.11
CA ALA A 599 -27.75 -0.98 16.41
C ALA A 599 -27.03 0.22 17.02
N VAL A 600 -26.21 0.92 16.23
CA VAL A 600 -25.47 2.10 16.69
C VAL A 600 -26.38 3.33 16.80
N GLY A 601 -27.59 3.32 16.20
CA GLY A 601 -28.49 4.47 16.17
C GLY A 601 -29.73 4.43 17.07
N SER A 602 -30.05 3.30 17.73
CA SER A 602 -31.30 3.23 18.52
C SER A 602 -31.14 3.77 19.95
N ALA A 603 -29.92 3.97 20.42
CA ALA A 603 -29.65 4.49 21.77
C ALA A 603 -29.80 6.02 21.87
N THR A 604 -29.68 6.76 20.76
CA THR A 604 -29.78 8.23 20.75
C THR A 604 -31.16 8.75 20.34
N ALA A 605 -31.99 7.95 19.68
CA ALA A 605 -33.40 8.31 19.42
C ALA A 605 -34.30 8.08 20.65
N ALA A 606 -33.93 7.15 21.54
CA ALA A 606 -34.67 6.87 22.77
C ALA A 606 -34.50 7.95 23.86
N SER A 607 -33.54 8.87 23.72
CA SER A 607 -33.32 9.96 24.68
C SER A 607 -34.05 11.27 24.33
N THR A 608 -34.70 11.37 23.17
CA THR A 608 -35.32 12.64 22.72
C THR A 608 -36.84 12.65 22.82
N ASP A 609 -37.49 11.49 23.00
CA ASP A 609 -38.95 11.39 23.20
C ASP A 609 -39.36 11.13 24.67
N ALA A 610 -38.39 11.09 25.60
CA ALA A 610 -38.65 10.87 27.03
C ALA A 610 -38.86 12.17 27.83
N GLN A 611 -39.29 13.26 27.18
CA GLN A 611 -39.57 14.53 27.86
C GLN A 611 -40.85 15.20 27.33
N ALA A 612 -41.96 14.47 27.31
CA ALA A 612 -43.30 15.06 27.26
C ALA A 612 -44.38 14.06 27.70
N LYS A 613 -44.59 13.91 29.01
CA LYS A 613 -45.91 13.75 29.67
C LYS A 613 -45.73 13.38 31.15
N ASP A 614 -45.90 14.37 32.02
CA ASP A 614 -46.30 14.16 33.41
C ASP A 614 -47.78 13.74 33.46
N GLY A 615 -48.09 12.73 34.29
CA GLY A 615 -49.43 12.51 34.82
C GLY A 615 -49.97 11.08 34.83
N GLY A 616 -49.62 10.29 35.87
CA GLY A 616 -50.57 9.40 36.56
C GLY A 616 -50.50 7.87 36.33
N GLY A 617 -50.12 7.13 37.39
CA GLY A 617 -50.55 5.74 37.67
C GLY A 617 -49.49 4.62 37.48
N PRO A 618 -49.33 3.66 38.43
CA PRO A 618 -48.32 2.61 38.34
C PRO A 618 -48.84 1.43 37.52
N ALA A 619 -48.40 1.31 36.26
CA ALA A 619 -48.52 0.09 35.48
C ALA A 619 -47.16 -0.63 35.43
N ALA A 620 -47.18 -1.94 35.64
CA ALA A 620 -46.02 -2.81 35.69
C ALA A 620 -45.07 -2.61 34.48
N PRO A 621 -43.74 -2.74 34.66
CA PRO A 621 -42.79 -2.59 33.56
C PRO A 621 -43.01 -3.73 32.56
N ALA A 622 -43.63 -3.41 31.42
CA ALA A 622 -43.60 -4.28 30.26
C ALA A 622 -42.13 -4.45 29.84
N ALA A 623 -41.64 -5.68 29.91
CA ALA A 623 -40.31 -6.03 29.44
C ALA A 623 -40.11 -5.49 28.01
N PRO A 624 -38.97 -4.84 27.69
CA PRO A 624 -38.68 -4.48 26.32
C PRO A 624 -38.66 -5.76 25.51
N SER A 625 -39.63 -5.91 24.60
CA SER A 625 -39.61 -6.98 23.61
C SER A 625 -38.33 -6.82 22.81
N LEU A 626 -37.30 -7.62 23.11
CA LEU A 626 -36.15 -7.80 22.24
C LEU A 626 -36.69 -8.32 20.92
N ALA A 627 -36.96 -7.42 19.97
CA ALA A 627 -37.12 -7.81 18.59
C ALA A 627 -35.88 -8.66 18.24
N PRO A 628 -36.08 -9.86 17.68
CA PRO A 628 -34.96 -10.73 17.37
C PRO A 628 -33.97 -9.96 16.48
N PRO A 629 -32.66 -10.11 16.71
CA PRO A 629 -31.65 -9.36 15.98
C PRO A 629 -31.86 -9.54 14.49
N SER A 630 -32.29 -8.48 13.80
CA SER A 630 -32.49 -8.54 12.36
C SER A 630 -31.13 -8.72 11.67
N PRO A 631 -31.03 -9.66 10.72
CA PRO A 631 -29.80 -9.88 9.98
C PRO A 631 -29.45 -8.60 9.19
N ILE A 632 -28.15 -8.36 8.97
CA ILE A 632 -27.68 -7.17 8.25
C ILE A 632 -28.22 -7.16 6.81
N VAL A 633 -28.26 -8.34 6.18
CA VAL A 633 -28.78 -8.56 4.82
C VAL A 633 -29.56 -9.87 4.79
N HIS A 634 -30.67 -9.94 4.04
CA HIS A 634 -31.38 -11.20 3.84
C HIS A 634 -30.78 -12.00 2.68
N LEU A 635 -30.75 -13.33 2.77
CA LEU A 635 -30.23 -14.17 1.67
C LEU A 635 -30.97 -13.94 0.34
N ARG A 636 -32.27 -13.62 0.41
CA ARG A 636 -33.10 -13.29 -0.76
C ARG A 636 -32.57 -12.07 -1.52
N ASP A 637 -31.92 -11.14 -0.84
CA ASP A 637 -31.34 -9.93 -1.44
C ASP A 637 -30.27 -10.29 -2.48
N PHE A 638 -29.47 -11.31 -2.20
CA PHE A 638 -28.46 -11.84 -3.12
C PHE A 638 -29.10 -12.64 -4.26
N ALA A 639 -30.12 -13.44 -3.98
CA ALA A 639 -30.84 -14.18 -5.02
C ALA A 639 -31.58 -13.25 -6.01
N SER A 640 -31.97 -12.06 -5.57
CA SER A 640 -32.61 -11.02 -6.39
C SER A 640 -31.63 -10.02 -7.04
N LEU A 641 -30.31 -10.22 -6.92
CA LEU A 641 -29.32 -9.27 -7.42
C LEU A 641 -29.47 -8.98 -8.91
N PHE A 642 -29.78 -10.00 -9.71
CA PHE A 642 -29.93 -9.90 -11.15
C PHE A 642 -31.34 -10.33 -11.59
N PRO A 643 -31.97 -9.56 -12.50
CA PRO A 643 -33.12 -10.05 -13.22
C PRO A 643 -32.74 -11.28 -14.07
N LYS A 644 -33.57 -12.33 -14.03
CA LYS A 644 -33.29 -13.61 -14.72
C LYS A 644 -33.00 -13.46 -16.21
N HIS A 645 -33.67 -12.52 -16.88
CA HIS A 645 -33.47 -12.25 -18.31
C HIS A 645 -32.08 -11.68 -18.62
N ILE A 646 -31.55 -10.79 -17.77
CA ILE A 646 -30.19 -10.24 -17.94
C ILE A 646 -29.15 -11.35 -17.84
N VAL A 647 -29.26 -12.21 -16.82
CA VAL A 647 -28.34 -13.35 -16.65
C VAL A 647 -28.42 -14.29 -17.85
N GLY A 648 -29.63 -14.63 -18.30
CA GLY A 648 -29.85 -15.51 -19.46
C GLY A 648 -29.19 -14.96 -20.72
N SER A 649 -29.29 -13.67 -20.99
CA SER A 649 -28.69 -13.06 -22.17
C SER A 649 -27.19 -12.84 -22.06
N ILE A 650 -26.66 -12.49 -20.88
CA ILE A 650 -25.21 -12.43 -20.65
C ILE A 650 -24.60 -13.81 -20.86
N LEU A 651 -25.23 -14.86 -20.32
CA LEU A 651 -24.80 -16.24 -20.50
C LEU A 651 -24.93 -16.67 -21.96
N GLY A 652 -26.01 -16.31 -22.64
CA GLY A 652 -26.21 -16.56 -24.07
C GLY A 652 -25.12 -15.91 -24.93
N ILE A 653 -24.80 -14.63 -24.68
CA ILE A 653 -23.71 -13.92 -25.37
C ILE A 653 -22.37 -14.61 -25.09
N PHE A 654 -22.11 -15.01 -23.84
CA PHE A 654 -20.88 -15.71 -23.47
C PHE A 654 -20.75 -17.06 -24.20
N VAL A 655 -21.80 -17.88 -24.22
CA VAL A 655 -21.76 -19.16 -24.94
C VAL A 655 -21.56 -18.93 -26.44
N CYS A 656 -22.30 -18.01 -27.05
CA CYS A 656 -22.15 -17.64 -28.46
C CYS A 656 -20.71 -17.16 -28.77
N SER A 657 -20.11 -16.34 -27.91
CA SER A 657 -18.75 -15.83 -28.10
C SER A 657 -17.68 -16.93 -28.00
N ARG A 658 -17.95 -18.04 -27.32
CA ARG A 658 -17.04 -19.20 -27.26
C ARG A 658 -17.16 -20.13 -28.46
N VAL A 659 -18.33 -20.19 -29.09
CA VAL A 659 -18.56 -21.02 -30.28
C VAL A 659 -17.97 -20.39 -31.55
N LEU A 660 -17.90 -19.06 -31.60
CA LEU A 660 -17.26 -18.31 -32.69
C LEU A 660 -15.75 -18.63 -32.78
N ARG A 661 -15.35 -19.51 -33.72
CA ARG A 661 -13.94 -19.93 -33.93
C ARG A 661 -13.03 -18.83 -34.49
N ALA A 662 -13.58 -17.78 -35.09
CA ALA A 662 -12.82 -16.69 -35.68
C ALA A 662 -12.82 -15.46 -34.76
N TYR A 663 -11.77 -15.32 -33.96
CA TYR A 663 -11.55 -14.13 -33.13
C TYR A 663 -10.98 -12.99 -33.98
N SER A 664 -11.80 -12.42 -34.88
CA SER A 664 -11.46 -11.16 -35.53
C SER A 664 -11.70 -9.99 -34.56
N VAL A 665 -10.96 -8.89 -34.72
CA VAL A 665 -11.17 -7.66 -33.93
C VAL A 665 -12.62 -7.17 -34.05
N VAL A 666 -13.22 -7.32 -35.23
CA VAL A 666 -14.62 -6.97 -35.50
C VAL A 666 -15.58 -7.83 -34.67
N THR A 667 -15.34 -9.13 -34.61
CA THR A 667 -16.17 -10.07 -33.82
C THR A 667 -16.12 -9.73 -32.33
N ILE A 668 -14.92 -9.43 -31.81
CA ILE A 668 -14.72 -9.06 -30.40
C ILE A 668 -15.42 -7.72 -30.09
N ALA A 669 -15.29 -6.74 -30.98
CA ALA A 669 -15.98 -5.45 -30.83
C ALA A 669 -17.51 -5.61 -30.87
N ALA A 670 -18.04 -6.43 -31.79
CA ALA A 670 -19.47 -6.71 -31.88
C ALA A 670 -20.01 -7.40 -30.61
N VAL A 671 -19.28 -8.38 -30.06
CA VAL A 671 -19.64 -9.04 -28.79
C VAL A 671 -19.64 -8.04 -27.63
N GLY A 672 -18.63 -7.17 -27.54
CA GLY A 672 -18.56 -6.12 -26.53
C GLY A 672 -19.71 -5.11 -26.63
N LEU A 673 -20.05 -4.68 -27.85
CA LEU A 673 -21.19 -3.78 -28.10
C LEU A 673 -22.53 -4.43 -27.77
N ALA A 674 -22.74 -5.70 -28.15
CA ALA A 674 -23.95 -6.45 -27.81
C ALA A 674 -24.11 -6.59 -26.30
N TYR A 675 -23.02 -6.88 -25.58
CA TYR A 675 -22.99 -6.95 -24.13
C TYR A 675 -23.35 -5.61 -23.48
N ALA A 676 -22.75 -4.51 -23.94
CA ALA A 676 -23.07 -3.17 -23.44
C ALA A 676 -24.54 -2.77 -23.72
N ALA A 677 -25.06 -3.10 -24.90
CA ALA A 677 -26.44 -2.83 -25.27
C ALA A 677 -27.43 -3.58 -24.38
N VAL A 678 -27.17 -4.85 -24.06
CA VAL A 678 -28.00 -5.65 -23.14
C VAL A 678 -28.07 -5.02 -21.75
N ILE A 679 -26.93 -4.60 -21.19
CA ILE A 679 -26.89 -3.96 -19.87
C ILE A 679 -27.66 -2.64 -19.89
N LEU A 680 -27.40 -1.78 -20.88
CA LEU A 680 -28.03 -0.48 -20.97
C LEU A 680 -29.53 -0.58 -21.27
N ALA A 681 -29.99 -1.58 -22.02
CA ALA A 681 -31.40 -1.78 -22.33
C ALA A 681 -32.19 -2.24 -21.11
N TRP A 682 -31.68 -3.21 -20.36
CA TRP A 682 -32.46 -3.93 -19.35
C TRP A 682 -32.13 -3.57 -17.90
N ASP A 683 -31.02 -2.89 -17.62
CA ASP A 683 -30.71 -2.41 -16.27
C ASP A 683 -30.94 -0.90 -16.14
N GLY A 684 -32.15 -0.52 -15.72
CA GLY A 684 -32.56 0.88 -15.58
C GLY A 684 -31.74 1.67 -14.55
N GLU A 685 -31.35 1.03 -13.44
CA GLU A 685 -30.57 1.68 -12.37
C GLU A 685 -29.14 1.96 -12.82
N VAL A 686 -28.48 0.98 -13.44
CA VAL A 686 -27.12 1.15 -13.98
C VAL A 686 -27.11 2.12 -15.15
N ARG A 687 -28.13 2.06 -16.03
CA ARG A 687 -28.30 3.04 -17.12
C ARG A 687 -28.42 4.47 -16.57
N GLN A 688 -29.23 4.68 -15.52
CA GLN A 688 -29.35 6.00 -14.90
C GLN A 688 -28.00 6.47 -14.35
N LEU A 689 -27.26 5.61 -13.65
CA LEU A 689 -25.96 5.96 -13.05
C LEU A 689 -24.88 6.29 -14.09
N LEU A 690 -24.84 5.57 -15.22
CA LEU A 690 -23.82 5.76 -16.26
C LEU A 690 -24.17 6.87 -17.26
N VAL A 691 -25.43 6.97 -17.69
CA VAL A 691 -25.83 7.82 -18.82
C VAL A 691 -26.25 9.21 -18.36
N THR A 692 -26.96 9.36 -17.24
CA THR A 692 -27.49 10.67 -16.83
C THR A 692 -26.43 11.74 -16.53
N PRO A 693 -25.27 11.44 -15.92
CA PRO A 693 -24.25 12.45 -15.64
C PRO A 693 -23.47 12.86 -16.90
N VAL A 694 -23.31 11.93 -17.85
CA VAL A 694 -22.65 12.18 -19.14
C VAL A 694 -23.58 13.00 -20.02
N TRP A 695 -24.84 12.57 -20.12
CA TRP A 695 -25.87 13.27 -20.90
C TRP A 695 -26.14 14.68 -20.38
N SER A 696 -26.16 14.90 -19.05
CA SER A 696 -26.35 16.24 -18.48
C SER A 696 -25.19 17.21 -18.76
N ARG A 697 -23.97 16.71 -18.96
CA ARG A 697 -22.80 17.53 -19.37
C ARG A 697 -22.69 17.71 -20.88
N VAL A 698 -23.13 16.73 -21.67
CA VAL A 698 -23.03 16.74 -23.14
C VAL A 698 -24.22 17.47 -23.78
N ARG A 699 -25.41 17.39 -23.18
CA ARG A 699 -26.64 18.05 -23.68
C ARG A 699 -26.46 19.57 -23.90
N PRO A 700 -25.87 20.36 -22.99
CA PRO A 700 -25.63 21.78 -23.24
C PRO A 700 -24.61 22.04 -24.36
N LEU A 701 -23.64 21.15 -24.56
CA LEU A 701 -22.62 21.28 -25.61
C LEU A 701 -23.17 20.96 -27.01
N LEU A 702 -24.13 20.03 -27.10
CA LEU A 702 -24.81 19.69 -28.35
C LEU A 702 -25.93 20.67 -28.71
N LEU A 703 -26.65 21.20 -27.71
CA LEU A 703 -27.73 22.18 -27.92
C LEU A 703 -27.24 23.63 -27.92
N GLY A 704 -25.98 23.89 -27.54
CA GLY A 704 -25.36 25.23 -27.49
C GLY A 704 -24.81 25.75 -28.82
N SER A 705 -25.09 25.11 -29.96
CA SER A 705 -24.65 25.55 -31.28
C SER A 705 -25.79 26.06 -32.18
N HIS A 706 -26.96 26.40 -31.62
CA HIS A 706 -28.10 26.84 -32.42
C HIS A 706 -28.89 28.04 -31.87
N ASP A 707 -28.27 28.92 -31.08
CA ASP A 707 -28.81 30.26 -30.87
C ASP A 707 -27.70 31.30 -30.93
N GLY A 708 -27.53 31.85 -32.13
CA GLY A 708 -26.55 32.87 -32.43
C GLY A 708 -27.03 33.76 -33.57
N SER A 709 -28.17 34.43 -33.41
CA SER A 709 -28.45 35.71 -34.07
C SER A 709 -29.81 36.26 -33.66
N HIS A 710 -29.88 37.10 -32.63
CA HIS A 710 -30.64 38.36 -32.68
C HIS A 710 -30.07 39.33 -31.64
N VAL A 711 -29.32 40.30 -32.15
CA VAL A 711 -28.94 41.54 -31.47
C VAL A 711 -30.18 42.43 -31.38
N GLY A 712 -30.45 43.05 -30.23
CA GLY A 712 -31.28 44.26 -30.19
C GLY A 712 -32.06 44.55 -28.90
N LEU A 713 -31.58 45.57 -28.19
CA LEU A 713 -32.28 46.53 -27.32
C LEU A 713 -32.74 46.15 -25.90
N ALA A 714 -32.18 46.94 -24.98
CA ALA A 714 -32.67 47.21 -23.64
C ALA A 714 -34.16 47.60 -23.61
N THR A 715 -34.90 47.08 -22.64
CA THR A 715 -36.01 47.80 -21.97
C THR A 715 -36.31 47.20 -20.58
N ALA A 716 -36.72 48.09 -19.70
CA ALA A 716 -36.86 48.02 -18.25
C ALA A 716 -37.91 47.00 -17.70
N PRO A 717 -37.96 46.75 -16.38
CA PRO A 717 -38.92 45.81 -15.78
C PRO A 717 -40.27 46.49 -15.47
N PRO A 718 -41.41 45.76 -15.49
CA PRO A 718 -42.60 46.16 -14.74
C PRO A 718 -42.78 45.24 -13.53
N ARG A 719 -42.72 45.77 -12.30
CA ARG A 719 -43.85 46.31 -11.51
C ARG A 719 -44.98 45.31 -11.23
N SER A 720 -45.04 44.95 -9.96
CA SER A 720 -46.16 44.42 -9.19
C SER A 720 -47.45 45.23 -9.37
N VAL A 721 -48.59 44.56 -9.62
CA VAL A 721 -49.94 44.99 -9.21
C VAL A 721 -50.80 43.74 -8.94
N GLU A 722 -51.42 43.73 -7.76
CA GLU A 722 -52.43 42.79 -7.26
C GLU A 722 -53.77 42.93 -8.00
N LEU A 723 -54.57 41.86 -8.13
CA LEU A 723 -55.81 41.67 -7.34
C LEU A 723 -56.57 40.36 -7.70
N PRO A 724 -57.39 39.82 -6.77
CA PRO A 724 -58.05 38.51 -6.85
C PRO A 724 -59.58 38.59 -7.10
N LYS A 725 -60.20 37.47 -7.51
CA LYS A 725 -61.34 36.79 -6.81
C LYS A 725 -62.11 35.77 -7.68
N SER A 726 -62.26 34.58 -7.08
CA SER A 726 -63.45 33.72 -6.96
C SER A 726 -64.16 33.06 -8.16
N MET A 727 -64.15 31.71 -8.08
CA MET A 727 -65.29 30.76 -7.97
C MET A 727 -66.03 30.20 -9.21
N ALA A 728 -66.38 28.92 -8.99
CA ALA A 728 -67.32 28.01 -9.67
C ALA A 728 -66.77 27.28 -10.91
N ALA A 729 -66.76 25.94 -11.00
CA ALA A 729 -67.32 24.87 -10.17
C ALA A 729 -66.47 23.60 -10.34
#